data_AF-A0A7W4HN38-F1
#
_entry.id   AF-A0A7W4HN38-F1
#
_cell.length_a   1.000
_cell.length_b   1.000
_cell.length_c   1.000
_cell.angle_alpha   90.00
_cell.angle_beta   90.00
_cell.angle_gamma   90.00
#
_symmetry.space_group_name_H-M   'P 1'
#
loop_
_entity.id
_entity.type
_entity.pdbx_description
1 polymer ?
#
loop_
_entity_poly.entity_id
_entity_poly.type
_entity_poly.pdbx_seq_one_letter_code
_entity_poly.pdbx_strand_id
1 'polypeptide(L)'
;MRFKGVERTLLDFRFSHDRDTDLFGIPCTYPKDSFIRLSFAAEEGDGFFLDWMCGRSESNKGYTGYWYDGEIVFYDELSDGQEFYRYDLRGVMPVHFMVYYDQQQGMLVCLTLTANERIYNRFMGAEFFFLYRFWYLEAEEKPQRMLSYEPRFDGYYFEDSDGKRIEKDTLYPEQEVYLCVETTYGQGDQITISPEDRDLDYEYEGEELKNDTLRNLSVTDKLTRVKLKTLTPEDKNRTSAQRDNTNIATARFVSGRGNTMQIRFPRVVVPEYVVNFETNPTTYQGEFGFDWFRKEWRGSDSPCTDGAEELKKLYTPFEMGVPHVNTGESYGSYYAPWLVIPPRSTVKLLLVSDMYYNNCDTPETEILRLKPERTSIRVTPDELTLYDCSNGGAEITVSCSDYVISPTSITVESSNGAVVGKLNIAANAEYNYYKIKIPVVYAYMEDEPDFGEGVIDAEIGKIGGLRAIEDYLNNRSLNQALIQVEFQYDKDGKPFKLGFTRKELNLANDGKNPKTRKGDYNYGKFEGMFNKTTNKFDSDKITSFIHCRFGEVKPDLVNLKKDIILYLTPLRAEGAGGASPMAPLYSKNSVVFRERLSHLSTYAHELGHVLGVPHTFLEDYQGMINNADKNIKKCELALKKLDIIARIDPSNERVVDARRYLRKWTDTKEAFEKIREYDKYKFRLGSTDNFMDYNNRPKSFYIWQIRVMQRETKLYYYAKKNKI
;
A
#
# COMPACT_ATOMS: atom_id res chain seq x y z
N MET A 1 20.34 22.14 -30.83
CA MET A 1 20.85 20.75 -30.95
C MET A 1 21.74 20.63 -32.16
N ARG A 2 22.72 19.72 -32.15
CA ARG A 2 23.60 19.47 -33.28
C ARG A 2 23.87 17.96 -33.46
N PHE A 3 23.54 17.42 -34.63
CA PHE A 3 23.75 16.01 -34.99
C PHE A 3 24.32 15.92 -36.41
N LYS A 4 25.46 15.25 -36.59
CA LYS A 4 26.12 15.06 -37.90
C LYS A 4 26.21 16.36 -38.74
N GLY A 5 26.51 17.49 -38.09
CA GLY A 5 26.60 18.80 -38.75
C GLY A 5 25.27 19.50 -39.03
N VAL A 6 24.12 18.87 -38.77
CA VAL A 6 22.81 19.52 -38.79
C VAL A 6 22.57 20.19 -37.44
N GLU A 7 22.39 21.50 -37.45
CA GLU A 7 22.12 22.32 -36.27
C GLU A 7 20.69 22.88 -36.30
N ARG A 8 19.99 22.80 -35.17
CA ARG A 8 18.63 23.32 -35.02
C ARG A 8 18.43 24.01 -33.69
N THR A 9 17.81 25.19 -33.74
CA THR A 9 17.28 25.86 -32.55
C THR A 9 16.02 25.13 -32.11
N LEU A 10 16.01 24.71 -30.85
CA LEU A 10 14.88 23.97 -30.29
C LEU A 10 13.81 24.95 -29.80
N LEU A 11 12.55 24.64 -30.10
CA LEU A 11 11.37 25.34 -29.59
C LEU A 11 10.85 24.68 -28.31
N ASP A 12 10.90 23.35 -28.26
CA ASP A 12 10.60 22.57 -27.06
C ASP A 12 11.65 21.48 -26.87
N PHE A 13 12.00 21.24 -25.61
CA PHE A 13 12.85 20.15 -25.18
C PHE A 13 12.18 19.48 -23.99
N ARG A 14 11.80 18.22 -24.16
CA ARG A 14 11.29 17.38 -23.07
C ARG A 14 12.11 16.13 -22.94
N PHE A 15 12.50 15.88 -21.72
CA PHE A 15 13.18 14.67 -21.35
C PHE A 15 12.51 14.11 -20.10
N SER A 16 11.96 12.90 -20.20
CA SER A 16 11.46 12.15 -19.05
C SER A 16 12.49 11.11 -18.63
N HIS A 17 12.77 11.04 -17.33
CA HIS A 17 13.61 10.02 -16.73
C HIS A 17 12.78 9.30 -15.68
N ASP A 18 12.11 8.25 -16.12
CA ASP A 18 11.20 7.50 -15.27
C ASP A 18 11.82 6.14 -14.95
N ARG A 19 11.87 5.84 -13.65
CA ARG A 19 12.13 4.50 -13.14
C ARG A 19 10.81 4.05 -12.54
N ASP A 20 10.49 2.76 -12.64
CA ASP A 20 9.42 2.30 -11.77
C ASP A 20 9.87 2.53 -10.36
N THR A 21 8.98 3.16 -9.63
CA THR A 21 9.08 3.14 -8.19
C THR A 21 8.40 1.87 -7.73
N ASP A 22 9.01 1.23 -6.75
CA ASP A 22 8.30 0.23 -5.99
C ASP A 22 7.11 0.90 -5.26
N LEU A 23 6.33 0.09 -4.58
CA LEU A 23 5.15 0.54 -3.83
C LEU A 23 5.48 1.58 -2.72
N PHE A 24 6.76 1.91 -2.47
CA PHE A 24 7.23 2.92 -1.52
C PHE A 24 7.77 4.19 -2.18
N GLY A 25 7.65 4.32 -3.50
CA GLY A 25 8.21 5.47 -4.22
C GLY A 25 9.71 5.37 -4.47
N ILE A 26 10.35 4.22 -4.22
CA ILE A 26 11.80 4.04 -4.40
C ILE A 26 12.06 3.43 -5.78
N PRO A 27 12.94 4.03 -6.61
CA PRO A 27 13.26 3.48 -7.92
C PRO A 27 13.79 2.04 -7.87
N CYS A 28 13.06 1.09 -8.44
CA CYS A 28 13.36 -0.35 -8.38
C CYS A 28 13.73 -0.95 -9.74
N THR A 29 13.64 -0.19 -10.83
CA THR A 29 14.05 -0.63 -12.17
C THR A 29 15.10 0.27 -12.78
N TYR A 30 15.78 -0.25 -13.80
CA TYR A 30 16.53 0.59 -14.73
C TYR A 30 15.58 1.61 -15.38
N PRO A 31 16.05 2.81 -15.76
CA PRO A 31 15.22 3.83 -16.40
C PRO A 31 14.43 3.25 -17.57
N LYS A 32 13.10 3.30 -17.46
CA LYS A 32 12.17 2.67 -18.42
C LYS A 32 11.92 3.51 -19.65
N ASP A 33 12.08 4.82 -19.55
CA ASP A 33 11.92 5.74 -20.68
C ASP A 33 13.15 6.63 -20.80
N SER A 34 13.88 6.47 -21.91
CA SER A 34 15.09 7.24 -22.22
C SER A 34 14.90 8.05 -23.51
N PHE A 35 13.69 8.54 -23.74
CA PHE A 35 13.34 9.28 -24.94
C PHE A 35 13.54 10.78 -24.76
N ILE A 36 14.31 11.36 -25.66
CA ILE A 36 14.52 12.80 -25.76
C ILE A 36 13.55 13.30 -26.83
N ARG A 37 12.57 14.11 -26.43
CA ARG A 37 11.55 14.66 -27.32
C ARG A 37 11.86 16.12 -27.59
N LEU A 38 11.93 16.46 -28.87
CA LEU A 38 12.39 17.74 -29.37
C LEU A 38 11.34 18.28 -30.32
N SER A 39 11.12 19.60 -30.30
CA SER A 39 10.48 20.29 -31.40
C SER A 39 11.33 21.45 -31.90
N PHE A 40 11.28 21.69 -33.20
CA PHE A 40 11.97 22.79 -33.87
C PHE A 40 11.25 23.16 -35.17
N ALA A 41 11.50 24.37 -35.68
CA ALA A 41 10.95 24.79 -36.96
C ALA A 41 11.53 23.93 -38.10
N ALA A 42 10.68 23.50 -39.02
CA ALA A 42 11.11 22.69 -40.15
C ALA A 42 12.00 23.51 -41.10
N GLU A 43 13.18 22.98 -41.39
CA GLU A 43 14.17 23.59 -42.27
C GLU A 43 14.64 22.59 -43.33
N GLU A 44 15.23 23.12 -44.40
CA GLU A 44 15.86 22.30 -45.43
C GLU A 44 16.98 21.43 -44.81
N GLY A 45 16.99 20.15 -45.14
CA GLY A 45 17.91 19.16 -44.56
C GLY A 45 17.32 18.27 -43.46
N ASP A 46 16.10 18.55 -42.95
CA ASP A 46 15.49 17.75 -41.87
C ASP A 46 15.12 16.31 -42.28
N GLY A 47 14.98 16.06 -43.59
CA GLY A 47 14.78 14.71 -44.14
C GLY A 47 15.88 13.72 -43.71
N PHE A 48 17.07 14.23 -43.35
CA PHE A 48 18.15 13.46 -42.75
C PHE A 48 17.69 12.60 -41.55
N PHE A 49 16.86 13.14 -40.65
CA PHE A 49 16.41 12.41 -39.47
C PHE A 49 15.47 11.26 -39.83
N LEU A 50 14.63 11.46 -40.85
CA LEU A 50 13.74 10.43 -41.37
C LEU A 50 14.53 9.32 -42.09
N ASP A 51 15.53 9.68 -42.90
CA ASP A 51 16.37 8.70 -43.57
C ASP A 51 17.28 7.94 -42.61
N TRP A 52 17.74 8.61 -41.54
CA TRP A 52 18.41 7.95 -40.42
C TRP A 52 17.49 6.95 -39.73
N MET A 53 16.26 7.36 -39.38
CA MET A 53 15.27 6.50 -38.73
C MET A 53 14.90 5.27 -39.58
N CYS A 54 14.76 5.46 -40.89
CA CYS A 54 14.34 4.41 -41.81
C CYS A 54 15.51 3.56 -42.38
N GLY A 55 16.74 3.76 -41.90
CA GLY A 55 17.86 2.94 -42.36
C GLY A 55 18.34 3.25 -43.79
N ARG A 56 17.94 4.39 -44.33
CA ARG A 56 18.15 4.80 -45.74
C ARG A 56 19.47 5.56 -45.97
N SER A 57 20.40 5.55 -45.01
CA SER A 57 21.71 6.17 -45.23
C SER A 57 22.61 5.33 -46.14
N GLU A 58 23.36 5.97 -47.02
CA GLU A 58 24.30 5.28 -47.92
C GLU A 58 25.38 4.48 -47.17
N SER A 59 25.80 4.94 -45.99
CA SER A 59 26.85 4.32 -45.17
C SER A 59 26.37 3.11 -44.36
N ASN A 60 25.06 2.94 -44.16
CA ASN A 60 24.47 1.89 -43.33
C ASN A 60 23.19 1.31 -43.97
N LYS A 61 23.22 1.03 -45.28
CA LYS A 61 22.05 0.53 -46.04
C LYS A 61 21.48 -0.74 -45.41
N GLY A 62 20.19 -0.70 -45.05
CA GLY A 62 19.43 -1.89 -44.61
C GLY A 62 19.47 -2.19 -43.11
N TYR A 63 20.17 -1.38 -42.31
CA TYR A 63 20.10 -1.44 -40.84
C TYR A 63 19.45 -0.17 -40.31
N THR A 64 18.75 -0.23 -39.17
CA THR A 64 18.34 0.93 -38.38
C THR A 64 19.15 0.88 -37.08
N GLY A 65 19.57 2.02 -36.54
CA GLY A 65 20.35 1.97 -35.30
C GLY A 65 20.98 3.26 -34.81
N TYR A 66 21.79 3.05 -33.77
CA TYR A 66 22.49 4.07 -33.00
C TYR A 66 23.75 4.55 -33.74
N TRP A 67 23.62 5.51 -34.67
CA TRP A 67 24.67 5.78 -35.67
C TRP A 67 25.50 7.03 -35.43
N TYR A 68 24.91 8.07 -34.88
CA TYR A 68 25.55 9.37 -34.74
C TYR A 68 25.55 9.80 -33.28
N ASP A 69 26.62 10.48 -32.92
CA ASP A 69 26.71 11.26 -31.68
C ASP A 69 26.15 12.67 -31.95
N GLY A 70 25.76 13.36 -30.89
CA GLY A 70 25.33 14.74 -31.00
C GLY A 70 25.22 15.45 -29.68
N GLU A 71 24.90 16.73 -29.74
CA GLU A 71 24.87 17.61 -28.57
C GLU A 71 23.59 18.44 -28.52
N ILE A 72 23.16 18.73 -27.29
CA ILE A 72 22.07 19.67 -27.01
C ILE A 72 22.60 20.67 -26.00
N VAL A 73 22.69 21.93 -26.40
CA VAL A 73 23.29 23.02 -25.61
C VAL A 73 22.23 24.06 -25.32
N PHE A 74 22.18 24.49 -24.06
CA PHE A 74 21.34 25.56 -23.54
C PHE A 74 22.23 26.73 -23.15
N TYR A 75 21.84 27.92 -23.56
CA TYR A 75 22.55 29.16 -23.30
C TYR A 75 21.75 30.00 -22.31
N ASP A 76 22.43 30.69 -21.39
CA ASP A 76 21.78 31.66 -20.52
C ASP A 76 21.57 32.98 -21.29
N GLU A 77 20.31 33.39 -21.44
CA GLU A 77 19.95 34.63 -22.11
C GLU A 77 20.44 35.88 -21.35
N LEU A 78 20.70 35.78 -20.04
CA LEU A 78 21.12 36.90 -19.18
C LEU A 78 22.64 37.07 -19.07
N SER A 79 23.43 36.10 -19.55
CA SER A 79 24.88 36.04 -19.36
C SER A 79 25.67 36.07 -20.67
N ASP A 80 25.27 36.94 -21.61
CA ASP A 80 25.94 37.12 -22.93
C ASP A 80 26.15 35.82 -23.72
N GLY A 81 25.16 34.91 -23.71
CA GLY A 81 25.23 33.67 -24.48
C GLY A 81 26.21 32.64 -23.92
N GLN A 82 26.54 32.73 -22.63
CA GLN A 82 27.32 31.70 -21.95
C GLN A 82 26.55 30.36 -21.93
N GLU A 83 27.25 29.27 -22.25
CA GLU A 83 26.69 27.91 -22.11
C GLU A 83 26.29 27.67 -20.66
N PHE A 84 24.98 27.48 -20.44
CA PHE A 84 24.38 27.21 -19.14
C PHE A 84 24.33 25.71 -18.87
N TYR A 85 23.98 24.92 -19.89
CA TYR A 85 23.76 23.49 -19.73
C TYR A 85 24.01 22.74 -21.04
N ARG A 86 24.61 21.54 -20.97
CA ARG A 86 24.93 20.74 -22.17
C ARG A 86 24.72 19.26 -21.95
N TYR A 87 24.10 18.62 -22.95
CA TYR A 87 24.07 17.17 -23.13
C TYR A 87 24.99 16.78 -24.29
N ASP A 88 25.92 15.87 -24.03
CA ASP A 88 26.64 15.11 -25.05
C ASP A 88 26.02 13.71 -25.14
N LEU A 89 25.53 13.34 -26.31
CA LEU A 89 24.81 12.10 -26.58
C LEU A 89 25.64 11.23 -27.49
N ARG A 90 25.86 9.97 -27.10
CA ARG A 90 26.60 9.00 -27.90
C ARG A 90 25.75 7.83 -28.33
N GLY A 91 25.94 7.40 -29.57
CA GLY A 91 25.15 6.38 -30.23
C GLY A 91 23.67 6.71 -30.11
N VAL A 92 23.19 7.65 -30.92
CA VAL A 92 21.80 8.12 -30.91
C VAL A 92 20.99 7.43 -32.01
N MET A 93 19.70 7.23 -31.80
CA MET A 93 18.76 6.71 -32.79
C MET A 93 17.46 7.50 -32.74
N PRO A 94 16.99 8.08 -33.87
CA PRO A 94 15.64 8.60 -33.97
C PRO A 94 14.62 7.46 -33.99
N VAL A 95 13.57 7.59 -33.19
CA VAL A 95 12.49 6.59 -33.06
C VAL A 95 11.13 7.11 -33.52
N HIS A 96 10.98 8.43 -33.61
CA HIS A 96 9.80 9.07 -34.15
C HIS A 96 10.20 10.38 -34.80
N PHE A 97 9.68 10.61 -36.00
CA PHE A 97 9.84 11.85 -36.75
C PHE A 97 8.50 12.21 -37.36
N MET A 98 7.98 13.39 -37.01
CA MET A 98 6.71 13.90 -37.53
C MET A 98 6.89 15.37 -37.90
N VAL A 99 6.46 15.73 -39.10
CA VAL A 99 6.34 17.12 -39.52
C VAL A 99 4.87 17.47 -39.55
N TYR A 100 4.48 18.58 -38.92
CA TYR A 100 3.12 19.09 -38.99
C TYR A 100 3.13 20.60 -39.14
N TYR A 101 2.05 21.13 -39.70
CA TYR A 101 1.88 22.57 -39.92
C TYR A 101 0.97 23.14 -38.84
N ASP A 102 1.46 24.14 -38.13
CA ASP A 102 0.69 25.00 -37.25
C ASP A 102 0.48 26.35 -37.93
N GLN A 103 -0.75 26.85 -37.95
CA GLN A 103 -1.08 28.09 -38.67
C GLN A 103 -0.39 29.33 -38.07
N GLN A 104 -0.06 29.32 -36.78
CA GLN A 104 0.59 30.44 -36.09
C GLN A 104 2.12 30.28 -36.07
N GLN A 105 2.62 29.05 -35.99
CA GLN A 105 4.05 28.75 -35.79
C GLN A 105 4.76 28.22 -37.05
N GLY A 106 4.01 27.96 -38.13
CA GLY A 106 4.54 27.43 -39.39
C GLY A 106 4.73 25.92 -39.36
N MET A 107 5.60 25.40 -40.23
CA MET A 107 5.94 23.97 -40.20
C MET A 107 6.88 23.66 -39.05
N LEU A 108 6.50 22.67 -38.25
CA LEU A 108 7.24 22.21 -37.08
C LEU A 108 7.60 20.74 -37.24
N VAL A 109 8.77 20.38 -36.74
CA VAL A 109 9.24 19.02 -36.60
C VAL A 109 9.12 18.60 -35.15
N CYS A 110 8.47 17.47 -34.89
CA CYS A 110 8.57 16.72 -33.64
C CYS A 110 9.49 15.52 -33.85
N LEU A 111 10.59 15.49 -33.12
CA LEU A 111 11.61 14.45 -33.19
C LEU A 111 11.76 13.78 -31.82
N THR A 112 11.67 12.45 -31.79
CA THR A 112 12.00 11.67 -30.59
C THR A 112 13.26 10.85 -30.85
N LEU A 113 14.23 10.97 -29.94
CA LEU A 113 15.52 10.29 -29.98
C LEU A 113 15.67 9.36 -28.78
N THR A 114 16.49 8.32 -28.92
CA THR A 114 17.07 7.55 -27.81
C THR A 114 18.59 7.49 -27.99
N ALA A 115 19.35 7.40 -26.91
CA ALA A 115 20.82 7.43 -26.93
C ALA A 115 21.41 6.33 -26.06
N ASN A 116 22.57 5.78 -26.48
CA ASN A 116 23.27 4.73 -25.77
C ASN A 116 24.03 5.27 -24.55
N GLU A 117 24.76 6.37 -24.70
CA GLU A 117 25.40 7.07 -23.57
C GLU A 117 24.99 8.54 -23.57
N ARG A 118 24.94 9.13 -22.37
CA ARG A 118 24.62 10.54 -22.17
C ARG A 118 25.54 11.12 -21.12
N ILE A 119 26.20 12.21 -21.46
CA ILE A 119 27.12 12.92 -20.56
C ILE A 119 26.56 14.32 -20.38
N TYR A 120 26.30 14.71 -19.13
CA TYR A 120 25.75 16.02 -18.78
C TYR A 120 26.81 16.84 -18.06
N ASN A 121 27.01 18.10 -18.47
CA ASN A 121 27.96 19.05 -17.87
C ASN A 121 29.36 18.48 -17.58
N ARG A 122 29.87 17.60 -18.46
CA ARG A 122 31.18 16.93 -18.35
C ARG A 122 31.39 16.07 -17.09
N PHE A 123 30.35 15.75 -16.33
CA PHE A 123 30.39 14.74 -15.27
C PHE A 123 29.98 13.38 -15.86
N MET A 124 30.82 12.35 -15.68
CA MET A 124 30.53 11.00 -16.19
C MET A 124 29.48 10.31 -15.31
N GLY A 125 28.22 10.34 -15.74
CA GLY A 125 27.19 9.38 -15.34
C GLY A 125 26.95 8.40 -16.48
N ALA A 126 27.80 7.39 -16.64
CA ALA A 126 27.56 6.31 -17.60
C ALA A 126 26.51 5.35 -17.01
N GLU A 127 25.24 5.56 -17.31
CA GLU A 127 24.18 4.57 -17.07
C GLU A 127 23.99 3.73 -18.34
N PHE A 128 24.14 2.40 -18.26
CA PHE A 128 23.88 1.50 -19.39
C PHE A 128 22.36 1.33 -19.56
N PHE A 129 21.84 1.60 -20.76
CA PHE A 129 20.42 1.44 -21.11
C PHE A 129 20.18 0.16 -21.92
N PHE A 130 18.95 -0.36 -21.91
CA PHE A 130 18.55 -1.47 -22.79
C PHE A 130 18.63 -1.00 -24.26
N LEU A 131 19.44 -1.70 -25.07
CA LEU A 131 19.52 -1.45 -26.50
C LEU A 131 18.22 -1.91 -27.18
N TYR A 132 17.50 -0.98 -27.79
CA TYR A 132 16.35 -1.32 -28.64
C TYR A 132 16.86 -1.73 -30.03
N ARG A 133 16.51 -2.94 -30.49
CA ARG A 133 16.68 -3.39 -31.88
C ARG A 133 15.31 -3.56 -32.51
N PHE A 134 15.01 -2.77 -33.53
CA PHE A 134 13.79 -2.90 -34.32
C PHE A 134 14.13 -3.57 -35.66
N TRP A 135 13.34 -4.56 -36.07
CA TRP A 135 13.38 -5.10 -37.42
C TRP A 135 12.30 -4.40 -38.23
N TYR A 136 12.68 -3.76 -39.34
CA TYR A 136 11.70 -3.19 -40.25
C TYR A 136 11.05 -4.35 -41.02
N LEU A 137 9.79 -4.64 -40.73
CA LEU A 137 8.92 -5.35 -41.66
C LEU A 137 8.35 -4.28 -42.58
N GLU A 138 8.66 -4.35 -43.88
CA GLU A 138 7.94 -3.56 -44.88
C GLU A 138 6.44 -3.77 -44.66
N ALA A 139 5.74 -2.70 -44.35
CA ALA A 139 4.29 -2.76 -44.27
C ALA A 139 3.76 -3.07 -45.67
N GLU A 140 2.89 -4.08 -45.80
CA GLU A 140 2.10 -4.24 -47.02
C GLU A 140 1.40 -2.90 -47.31
N GLU A 141 1.73 -2.29 -48.45
CA GLU A 141 1.13 -1.04 -48.88
C GLU A 141 -0.37 -1.24 -49.04
N LYS A 142 -1.14 -0.83 -48.02
CA LYS A 142 -2.56 -0.57 -48.21
C LYS A 142 -2.68 0.67 -49.10
N PRO A 143 -3.43 0.62 -50.20
CA PRO A 143 -3.57 1.75 -51.10
C PRO A 143 -4.09 2.97 -50.32
N GLN A 144 -3.39 4.10 -50.48
CA GLN A 144 -3.81 5.39 -49.91
C GLN A 144 -5.23 5.72 -50.37
N ARG A 145 -6.20 5.67 -49.46
CA ARG A 145 -7.50 6.30 -49.66
C ARG A 145 -7.34 7.81 -49.46
N MET A 146 -7.89 8.57 -50.41
CA MET A 146 -8.11 10.02 -50.30
C MET A 146 -8.60 10.40 -48.90
N LEU A 147 -8.08 11.50 -48.34
CA LEU A 147 -8.58 12.11 -47.10
C LEU A 147 -10.07 12.42 -47.25
N SER A 148 -10.93 11.61 -46.63
CA SER A 148 -12.32 11.96 -46.40
C SER A 148 -12.43 12.67 -45.05
N TYR A 149 -12.98 13.89 -45.07
CA TYR A 149 -13.46 14.63 -43.89
C TYR A 149 -14.81 14.07 -43.41
N GLU A 150 -15.06 12.79 -43.64
CA GLU A 150 -16.27 12.15 -43.17
C GLU A 150 -16.13 11.94 -41.67
N PRO A 151 -17.19 12.24 -40.90
CA PRO A 151 -17.19 12.03 -39.46
C PRO A 151 -16.97 10.55 -39.16
N ARG A 152 -16.16 10.27 -38.15
CA ARG A 152 -15.83 8.90 -37.73
C ARG A 152 -16.16 8.71 -36.27
N PHE A 153 -16.78 7.59 -35.96
CA PHE A 153 -16.91 7.09 -34.60
C PHE A 153 -15.68 6.23 -34.28
N ASP A 154 -14.95 6.61 -33.24
CA ASP A 154 -13.69 5.97 -32.83
C ASP A 154 -13.91 4.97 -31.69
N GLY A 155 -14.89 5.20 -30.81
CA GLY A 155 -15.16 4.32 -29.67
C GLY A 155 -16.12 4.91 -28.64
N TYR A 156 -16.35 4.17 -27.55
CA TYR A 156 -17.08 4.65 -26.38
C TYR A 156 -16.64 3.92 -25.11
N TYR A 157 -16.98 4.48 -23.95
CA TYR A 157 -16.81 3.86 -22.63
C TYR A 157 -17.73 4.51 -21.58
N PHE A 158 -17.79 3.94 -20.37
CA PHE A 158 -18.53 4.50 -19.23
C PHE A 158 -17.59 5.12 -18.19
N GLU A 159 -18.01 6.21 -17.57
CA GLU A 159 -17.35 6.84 -16.42
C GLU A 159 -18.32 6.97 -15.23
N ASP A 160 -17.77 6.95 -14.02
CA ASP A 160 -18.51 7.32 -12.81
C ASP A 160 -18.59 8.85 -12.64
N SER A 161 -19.23 9.29 -11.56
CA SER A 161 -19.32 10.71 -11.19
C SER A 161 -17.97 11.39 -10.97
N ASP A 162 -16.92 10.62 -10.65
CA ASP A 162 -15.57 11.11 -10.40
C ASP A 162 -14.69 11.10 -11.67
N GLY A 163 -15.25 10.68 -12.81
CA GLY A 163 -14.56 10.61 -14.11
C GLY A 163 -13.65 9.39 -14.27
N LYS A 164 -13.75 8.40 -13.39
CA LYS A 164 -13.00 7.15 -13.52
C LYS A 164 -13.74 6.20 -14.46
N ARG A 165 -12.99 5.59 -15.38
CA ARG A 165 -13.54 4.60 -16.32
C ARG A 165 -14.07 3.39 -15.55
N ILE A 166 -15.33 3.06 -15.79
CA ILE A 166 -16.01 1.89 -15.23
C ILE A 166 -16.08 0.80 -16.31
N GLU A 167 -15.85 -0.45 -15.92
CA GLU A 167 -16.17 -1.57 -16.79
C GLU A 167 -17.69 -1.78 -16.84
N LYS A 168 -18.23 -2.00 -18.04
CA LYS A 168 -19.68 -2.13 -18.24
C LYS A 168 -20.28 -3.26 -17.37
N ASP A 169 -19.53 -4.32 -17.12
CA ASP A 169 -19.98 -5.49 -16.36
C ASP A 169 -20.16 -5.20 -14.86
N THR A 170 -19.76 -4.02 -14.39
CA THR A 170 -20.01 -3.54 -13.02
C THR A 170 -21.17 -2.55 -12.94
N LEU A 171 -21.93 -2.36 -14.03
CA LEU A 171 -23.14 -1.54 -14.03
C LEU A 171 -24.30 -2.28 -13.38
N TYR A 172 -25.15 -1.58 -12.63
CA TYR A 172 -26.34 -2.12 -11.97
C TYR A 172 -27.52 -1.15 -12.12
N PRO A 173 -28.79 -1.57 -11.93
CA PRO A 173 -29.95 -0.69 -12.04
C PRO A 173 -29.90 0.50 -11.08
N GLU A 174 -30.55 1.60 -11.45
CA GLU A 174 -30.60 2.88 -10.70
C GLU A 174 -29.25 3.59 -10.53
N GLN A 175 -28.22 3.19 -11.27
CA GLN A 175 -26.90 3.80 -11.25
C GLN A 175 -26.82 4.98 -12.22
N GLU A 176 -26.31 6.12 -11.74
CA GLU A 176 -25.97 7.25 -12.60
C GLU A 176 -24.55 7.08 -13.19
N VAL A 177 -24.42 7.13 -14.51
CA VAL A 177 -23.15 6.98 -15.22
C VAL A 177 -23.02 7.97 -16.37
N TYR A 178 -21.79 8.17 -16.85
CA TYR A 178 -21.53 8.95 -18.05
C TYR A 178 -21.14 8.04 -19.22
N LEU A 179 -21.95 8.03 -20.28
CA LEU A 179 -21.58 7.48 -21.57
C LEU A 179 -20.66 8.47 -22.30
N CYS A 180 -19.41 8.05 -22.52
CA CYS A 180 -18.38 8.83 -23.18
C CYS A 180 -18.19 8.33 -24.61
N VAL A 181 -18.44 9.18 -25.60
CA VAL A 181 -18.43 8.87 -27.03
C VAL A 181 -17.27 9.57 -27.72
N GLU A 182 -16.38 8.79 -28.34
CA GLU A 182 -15.19 9.27 -29.02
C GLU A 182 -15.42 9.34 -30.53
N THR A 183 -15.16 10.49 -31.13
CA THR A 183 -15.32 10.72 -32.57
C THR A 183 -14.17 11.54 -33.16
N THR A 184 -13.92 11.36 -34.45
CA THR A 184 -12.99 12.18 -35.24
C THR A 184 -13.78 12.87 -36.36
N TYR A 185 -13.67 14.19 -36.46
CA TYR A 185 -14.46 15.02 -37.39
C TYR A 185 -15.99 14.93 -37.22
N GLY A 186 -16.49 14.44 -36.07
CA GLY A 186 -17.92 14.32 -35.77
C GLY A 186 -18.58 15.60 -35.25
N GLN A 187 -17.81 16.63 -34.90
CA GLN A 187 -18.31 17.85 -34.27
C GLN A 187 -19.39 18.54 -35.12
N GLY A 188 -20.52 18.87 -34.49
CA GLY A 188 -21.68 19.49 -35.13
C GLY A 188 -22.61 18.50 -35.83
N ASP A 189 -22.27 17.23 -35.86
CA ASP A 189 -23.13 16.16 -36.37
C ASP A 189 -23.95 15.51 -35.22
N GLN A 190 -24.92 14.69 -35.58
CA GLN A 190 -25.71 13.92 -34.61
C GLN A 190 -25.44 12.43 -34.76
N ILE A 191 -25.34 11.70 -33.66
CA ILE A 191 -25.13 10.26 -33.64
C ILE A 191 -26.32 9.53 -33.01
N THR A 192 -26.67 8.39 -33.58
CA THR A 192 -27.56 7.42 -32.93
C THR A 192 -26.73 6.25 -32.44
N ILE A 193 -26.84 5.94 -31.15
CA ILE A 193 -26.17 4.82 -30.51
C ILE A 193 -27.27 3.94 -29.92
N SER A 194 -27.30 2.68 -30.34
CA SER A 194 -28.17 1.66 -29.75
C SER A 194 -27.32 0.70 -28.94
N PRO A 195 -26.94 0.98 -27.68
CA PRO A 195 -26.43 -0.05 -26.78
C PRO A 195 -27.50 -1.14 -26.60
N GLU A 196 -27.60 -2.09 -27.55
CA GLU A 196 -28.48 -3.24 -27.40
C GLU A 196 -28.04 -4.05 -26.18
N ASP A 197 -28.69 -3.80 -25.05
CA ASP A 197 -28.47 -4.43 -23.78
C ASP A 197 -29.71 -5.27 -23.44
N ARG A 198 -29.52 -6.46 -22.87
CA ARG A 198 -30.64 -7.31 -22.43
C ARG A 198 -30.85 -7.24 -20.92
N ASP A 199 -29.85 -6.74 -20.20
CA ASP A 199 -29.73 -6.90 -18.77
C ASP A 199 -29.92 -5.56 -18.04
N LEU A 200 -29.87 -4.42 -18.75
CA LEU A 200 -30.17 -3.07 -18.25
C LEU A 200 -30.90 -2.24 -19.31
N ASP A 201 -31.94 -1.53 -18.89
CA ASP A 201 -32.53 -0.43 -19.67
C ASP A 201 -31.83 0.89 -19.31
N TYR A 202 -32.00 1.95 -20.10
CA TYR A 202 -31.36 3.26 -19.84
C TYR A 202 -32.35 4.41 -19.90
N GLU A 203 -32.23 5.35 -18.96
CA GLU A 203 -32.93 6.64 -18.93
C GLU A 203 -31.98 7.75 -19.37
N TYR A 204 -32.48 8.66 -20.20
CA TYR A 204 -31.79 9.87 -20.64
C TYR A 204 -32.72 11.07 -20.49
N GLU A 205 -32.27 12.11 -19.79
CA GLU A 205 -33.04 13.35 -19.54
C GLU A 205 -34.44 13.11 -18.92
N GLY A 206 -34.58 12.09 -18.08
CA GLY A 206 -35.84 11.77 -17.39
C GLY A 206 -36.82 10.91 -18.21
N GLU A 207 -36.42 10.48 -19.42
CA GLU A 207 -37.22 9.64 -20.29
C GLU A 207 -36.50 8.30 -20.57
N GLU A 208 -37.23 7.20 -20.52
CA GLU A 208 -36.70 5.87 -20.82
C GLU A 208 -36.37 5.72 -22.31
N LEU A 209 -35.18 5.20 -22.62
CA LEU A 209 -34.73 4.98 -23.99
C LEU A 209 -35.40 3.74 -24.58
N LYS A 210 -36.33 3.95 -25.52
CA LYS A 210 -36.98 2.84 -26.25
C LYS A 210 -35.96 1.97 -27.00
N ASN A 211 -35.89 0.68 -26.64
CA ASN A 211 -34.89 -0.27 -27.13
C ASN A 211 -33.45 0.21 -26.91
N ASP A 212 -33.20 0.85 -25.78
CA ASP A 212 -31.88 1.34 -25.34
C ASP A 212 -31.21 2.22 -26.38
N THR A 213 -31.99 2.89 -27.24
CA THR A 213 -31.43 3.64 -28.36
C THR A 213 -31.42 5.12 -28.04
N LEU A 214 -30.22 5.65 -27.80
CA LEU A 214 -29.96 7.07 -27.69
C LEU A 214 -29.91 7.67 -29.11
N ARG A 215 -30.95 8.42 -29.48
CA ARG A 215 -31.09 9.03 -30.81
C ARG A 215 -30.63 10.47 -30.81
N ASN A 216 -30.09 10.90 -31.94
CA ASN A 216 -29.81 12.31 -32.25
C ASN A 216 -28.90 13.00 -31.21
N LEU A 217 -27.96 12.25 -30.61
CA LEU A 217 -26.99 12.80 -29.68
C LEU A 217 -26.09 13.79 -30.43
N SER A 218 -26.10 15.05 -30.00
CA SER A 218 -25.27 16.10 -30.59
C SER A 218 -23.80 15.88 -30.23
N VAL A 219 -22.94 15.71 -31.23
CA VAL A 219 -21.50 15.54 -31.03
C VAL A 219 -20.87 16.92 -30.87
N THR A 220 -20.37 17.21 -29.68
CA THR A 220 -19.89 18.56 -29.31
C THR A 220 -18.39 18.75 -29.57
N ASP A 221 -17.61 17.68 -29.45
CA ASP A 221 -16.16 17.64 -29.66
C ASP A 221 -15.70 16.19 -29.92
N LYS A 222 -14.39 15.97 -29.97
CA LYS A 222 -13.75 14.65 -30.07
C LYS A 222 -14.26 13.68 -29.00
N LEU A 223 -14.64 14.18 -27.83
CA LEU A 223 -15.25 13.42 -26.75
C LEU A 223 -16.58 14.07 -26.36
N THR A 224 -17.68 13.35 -26.54
CA THR A 224 -19.03 13.76 -26.10
C THR A 224 -19.43 12.95 -24.88
N ARG A 225 -19.76 13.61 -23.76
CA ARG A 225 -20.13 12.96 -22.49
C ARG A 225 -21.62 13.13 -22.23
N VAL A 226 -22.31 12.04 -21.93
CA VAL A 226 -23.77 12.00 -21.75
C VAL A 226 -24.10 11.33 -20.44
N LYS A 227 -24.87 11.99 -19.57
CA LYS A 227 -25.35 11.38 -18.33
C LYS A 227 -26.51 10.43 -18.64
N LEU A 228 -26.41 9.20 -18.16
CA LEU A 228 -27.46 8.18 -18.22
C LEU A 228 -27.76 7.68 -16.82
N LYS A 229 -28.98 7.17 -16.62
CA LYS A 229 -29.33 6.38 -15.46
C LYS A 229 -29.74 4.98 -15.93
N THR A 230 -29.13 3.95 -15.37
CA THR A 230 -29.48 2.56 -15.69
C THR A 230 -30.80 2.18 -15.01
N LEU A 231 -31.59 1.32 -15.64
CA LEU A 231 -32.90 0.86 -15.17
C LEU A 231 -32.99 -0.67 -15.24
N THR A 232 -33.95 -1.22 -14.51
CA THR A 232 -34.26 -2.66 -14.60
C THR A 232 -35.09 -2.93 -15.86
N PRO A 233 -34.83 -4.01 -16.62
CA PRO A 233 -35.57 -4.28 -17.86
C PRO A 233 -37.09 -4.41 -17.68
N GLU A 234 -37.90 -3.69 -18.47
CA GLU A 234 -39.37 -3.88 -18.48
C GLU A 234 -39.80 -5.25 -19.08
N ASP A 235 -40.83 -5.84 -18.50
CA ASP A 235 -41.30 -7.23 -18.59
C ASP A 235 -41.36 -7.93 -19.98
N LYS A 236 -41.04 -9.24 -19.97
CA LYS A 236 -40.80 -10.18 -21.10
C LYS A 236 -42.04 -10.57 -21.95
N ASN A 237 -42.90 -9.64 -22.36
CA ASN A 237 -44.09 -9.92 -23.17
C ASN A 237 -44.29 -9.01 -24.39
N ARG A 238 -43.23 -8.81 -25.20
CA ARG A 238 -43.38 -8.42 -26.60
C ARG A 238 -42.79 -9.49 -27.51
N THR A 239 -43.66 -10.00 -28.38
CA THR A 239 -43.47 -11.07 -29.36
C THR A 239 -42.06 -11.25 -29.90
N SER A 240 -41.64 -12.51 -29.87
CA SER A 240 -40.48 -13.15 -30.47
C SER A 240 -40.32 -12.92 -31.99
N ALA A 241 -40.11 -11.68 -32.40
CA ALA A 241 -39.56 -11.35 -33.71
C ALA A 241 -38.08 -10.97 -33.51
N GLN A 242 -37.20 -11.97 -33.68
CA GLN A 242 -35.79 -11.84 -34.03
C GLN A 242 -35.06 -10.58 -33.52
N ARG A 243 -34.72 -10.52 -32.22
CA ARG A 243 -33.43 -9.92 -31.84
C ARG A 243 -32.40 -11.04 -31.92
N ASP A 244 -31.57 -11.01 -32.96
CA ASP A 244 -30.47 -11.96 -33.14
C ASP A 244 -29.61 -12.02 -31.85
N ASN A 245 -29.06 -13.19 -31.53
CA ASN A 245 -28.21 -13.44 -30.36
C ASN A 245 -26.82 -12.80 -30.52
N THR A 246 -26.76 -11.53 -30.88
CA THR A 246 -25.54 -10.78 -31.09
C THR A 246 -25.56 -9.60 -30.12
N ASN A 247 -24.58 -9.50 -29.22
CA ASN A 247 -24.37 -8.28 -28.43
C ASN A 247 -23.81 -7.15 -29.30
N ILE A 248 -24.26 -7.03 -30.55
CA ILE A 248 -23.71 -6.15 -31.57
C ILE A 248 -24.69 -5.00 -31.74
N ALA A 249 -24.43 -3.93 -31.01
CA ALA A 249 -25.02 -2.64 -31.25
C ALA A 249 -24.49 -1.99 -32.53
N THR A 250 -25.17 -0.94 -32.98
CA THR A 250 -24.72 -0.15 -34.12
C THR A 250 -24.68 1.33 -33.76
N ALA A 251 -23.54 1.98 -34.00
CA ALA A 251 -23.42 3.43 -33.98
C ALA A 251 -23.39 3.98 -35.40
N ARG A 252 -24.21 5.00 -35.67
CA ARG A 252 -24.26 5.67 -36.98
C ARG A 252 -24.54 7.17 -36.84
N PHE A 253 -23.89 7.96 -37.68
CA PHE A 253 -24.22 9.38 -37.83
C PHE A 253 -25.56 9.56 -38.54
N VAL A 254 -26.38 10.49 -38.03
CA VAL A 254 -27.72 10.81 -38.55
C VAL A 254 -27.63 11.50 -39.91
N SER A 255 -26.55 12.24 -40.18
CA SER A 255 -26.28 12.84 -41.50
C SER A 255 -26.08 11.80 -42.61
N GLY A 256 -25.86 10.52 -42.27
CA GLY A 256 -25.55 9.45 -43.21
C GLY A 256 -24.15 9.54 -43.82
N ARG A 257 -23.36 10.55 -43.43
CA ARG A 257 -21.94 10.68 -43.76
C ARG A 257 -21.14 10.03 -42.64
N GLY A 258 -20.12 9.23 -42.96
CA GLY A 258 -19.28 8.57 -41.95
C GLY A 258 -19.40 7.05 -41.85
N ASN A 259 -18.60 6.45 -40.97
CA ASN A 259 -18.61 5.01 -40.75
C ASN A 259 -19.83 4.57 -39.93
N THR A 260 -20.36 3.39 -40.25
CA THR A 260 -21.24 2.64 -39.36
C THR A 260 -20.39 1.60 -38.65
N MET A 261 -20.40 1.59 -37.32
CA MET A 261 -19.64 0.60 -36.55
C MET A 261 -20.57 -0.34 -35.82
N GLN A 262 -20.32 -1.63 -36.02
CA GLN A 262 -20.89 -2.68 -35.19
C GLN A 262 -20.07 -2.77 -33.90
N ILE A 263 -20.71 -2.45 -32.79
CA ILE A 263 -20.12 -2.40 -31.47
C ILE A 263 -20.53 -3.67 -30.75
N ARG A 264 -19.58 -4.55 -30.44
CA ARG A 264 -19.87 -5.68 -29.57
C ARG A 264 -19.85 -5.22 -28.11
N PHE A 265 -21.02 -5.05 -27.51
CA PHE A 265 -21.18 -4.78 -26.10
C PHE A 265 -20.87 -6.05 -25.28
N PRO A 266 -20.02 -5.98 -24.24
CA PRO A 266 -19.99 -7.05 -23.24
C PRO A 266 -21.35 -7.10 -22.52
N ARG A 267 -21.71 -8.31 -22.08
CA ARG A 267 -23.01 -8.61 -21.45
C ARG A 267 -22.94 -8.13 -20.00
N VAL A 268 -23.86 -7.27 -19.57
CA VAL A 268 -23.88 -6.81 -18.17
C VAL A 268 -24.51 -7.93 -17.35
N VAL A 269 -23.72 -8.61 -16.54
CA VAL A 269 -24.25 -9.71 -15.73
C VAL A 269 -24.51 -9.18 -14.32
N VAL A 270 -25.79 -8.98 -13.99
CA VAL A 270 -26.20 -8.47 -12.69
C VAL A 270 -26.09 -9.59 -11.64
N PRO A 271 -25.41 -9.36 -10.49
CA PRO A 271 -25.38 -10.34 -9.41
C PRO A 271 -26.76 -10.48 -8.78
N GLU A 272 -27.21 -11.71 -8.54
CA GLU A 272 -28.50 -12.02 -7.91
C GLU A 272 -28.37 -12.34 -6.42
N TYR A 273 -27.14 -12.58 -5.96
CA TYR A 273 -26.83 -12.96 -4.58
C TYR A 273 -25.41 -12.53 -4.19
N VAL A 274 -25.12 -12.57 -2.89
CA VAL A 274 -23.81 -12.18 -2.33
C VAL A 274 -23.14 -13.33 -1.60
N VAL A 275 -21.84 -13.51 -1.84
CA VAL A 275 -20.98 -14.43 -1.09
C VAL A 275 -19.81 -13.69 -0.45
N ASN A 276 -19.48 -14.08 0.78
CA ASN A 276 -18.43 -13.48 1.59
C ASN A 276 -17.35 -14.50 1.93
N PHE A 277 -16.10 -14.05 1.95
CA PHE A 277 -15.02 -14.82 2.54
C PHE A 277 -14.96 -14.52 4.04
N GLU A 278 -14.85 -15.56 4.86
CA GLU A 278 -14.78 -15.44 6.32
C GLU A 278 -13.71 -16.36 6.89
N THR A 279 -13.17 -16.02 8.06
CA THR A 279 -12.43 -16.99 8.88
C THR A 279 -13.40 -17.87 9.65
N ASN A 280 -13.08 -19.14 9.84
CA ASN A 280 -13.87 -19.99 10.72
C ASN A 280 -13.73 -19.51 12.19
N PRO A 281 -14.79 -18.99 12.83
CA PRO A 281 -14.69 -18.35 14.15
C PRO A 281 -14.32 -19.33 15.27
N THR A 282 -14.52 -20.64 15.04
CA THR A 282 -14.23 -21.70 16.02
C THR A 282 -12.78 -22.18 15.95
N THR A 283 -12.18 -22.18 14.76
CA THR A 283 -10.83 -22.73 14.55
C THR A 283 -9.76 -21.67 14.36
N TYR A 284 -10.11 -20.49 13.84
CA TYR A 284 -9.14 -19.41 13.61
C TYR A 284 -8.58 -18.84 14.92
N GLN A 285 -7.26 -18.89 15.05
CA GLN A 285 -6.48 -18.38 16.18
C GLN A 285 -5.41 -17.36 15.75
N GLY A 286 -5.48 -16.83 14.52
CA GLY A 286 -4.54 -15.82 14.01
C GLY A 286 -3.39 -16.38 13.18
N GLU A 287 -3.57 -17.54 12.54
CA GLU A 287 -2.55 -18.29 11.80
C GLU A 287 -2.10 -17.62 10.49
N PHE A 288 -2.85 -16.65 10.00
CA PHE A 288 -2.55 -15.84 8.81
C PHE A 288 -3.28 -14.51 8.95
N GLY A 289 -2.88 -13.48 8.20
CA GLY A 289 -3.55 -12.18 8.30
C GLY A 289 -4.88 -12.22 7.56
N PHE A 290 -5.96 -11.90 8.23
CA PHE A 290 -7.28 -11.76 7.62
C PHE A 290 -8.00 -10.57 8.24
N ASP A 291 -8.39 -9.62 7.40
CA ASP A 291 -9.05 -8.40 7.83
C ASP A 291 -10.19 -8.02 6.88
N TRP A 292 -11.28 -7.52 7.43
CA TRP A 292 -12.50 -7.23 6.68
C TRP A 292 -13.28 -6.08 7.32
N PHE A 293 -14.07 -5.39 6.51
CA PHE A 293 -14.98 -4.38 7.03
C PHE A 293 -16.20 -5.05 7.66
N ARG A 294 -16.21 -5.09 9.00
CA ARG A 294 -17.17 -5.90 9.75
C ARG A 294 -18.59 -5.38 9.60
N LYS A 295 -19.58 -6.27 9.67
CA LYS A 295 -20.99 -5.92 9.54
C LYS A 295 -21.42 -4.95 10.64
N GLU A 296 -20.95 -5.17 11.86
CA GLU A 296 -21.19 -4.31 13.02
C GLU A 296 -20.60 -2.89 12.88
N TRP A 297 -19.70 -2.65 11.92
CA TRP A 297 -19.14 -1.32 11.68
C TRP A 297 -20.01 -0.44 10.76
N ARG A 298 -21.00 -1.04 10.09
CA ARG A 298 -21.86 -0.37 9.09
C ARG A 298 -23.03 0.40 9.71
N GLY A 299 -23.42 0.09 10.94
CA GLY A 299 -24.62 0.63 11.59
C GLY A 299 -24.38 1.88 12.46
N SER A 300 -25.47 2.49 12.94
CA SER A 300 -25.44 3.64 13.85
C SER A 300 -24.73 3.36 15.19
N ASP A 301 -24.72 2.10 15.62
CA ASP A 301 -24.04 1.64 16.84
C ASP A 301 -22.59 1.19 16.60
N SER A 302 -22.00 1.58 15.47
CA SER A 302 -20.64 1.19 15.08
C SER A 302 -19.63 1.43 16.21
N PRO A 303 -18.74 0.46 16.52
CA PRO A 303 -17.66 0.67 17.46
C PRO A 303 -16.59 1.62 16.91
N CYS A 304 -16.56 1.88 15.60
CA CYS A 304 -15.64 2.81 14.96
C CYS A 304 -16.06 4.25 15.28
N THR A 305 -15.29 4.92 16.15
CA THR A 305 -15.57 6.29 16.60
C THR A 305 -15.01 7.34 15.65
N ASP A 306 -13.89 7.07 14.96
CA ASP A 306 -13.26 8.01 14.03
C ASP A 306 -12.74 7.30 12.77
N GLY A 307 -12.82 7.99 11.62
CA GLY A 307 -12.21 7.55 10.37
C GLY A 307 -13.01 6.50 9.57
N ALA A 308 -14.28 6.26 9.88
CA ALA A 308 -15.09 5.21 9.26
C ALA A 308 -15.18 5.31 7.71
N GLU A 309 -15.39 6.51 7.17
CA GLU A 309 -15.48 6.71 5.70
C GLU A 309 -14.15 6.44 4.98
N GLU A 310 -13.03 6.83 5.59
CA GLU A 310 -11.70 6.51 5.07
C GLU A 310 -11.38 5.02 5.22
N LEU A 311 -11.90 4.38 6.26
CA LEU A 311 -11.74 2.95 6.48
C LEU A 311 -12.50 2.15 5.42
N LYS A 312 -13.72 2.55 5.04
CA LYS A 312 -14.50 1.92 3.97
C LYS A 312 -13.72 1.82 2.66
N LYS A 313 -13.05 2.91 2.25
CA LYS A 313 -12.23 2.98 1.03
C LYS A 313 -11.12 1.92 0.97
N LEU A 314 -10.65 1.43 2.12
CA LEU A 314 -9.62 0.38 2.19
C LEU A 314 -10.14 -1.00 1.74
N TYR A 315 -11.47 -1.21 1.79
CA TYR A 315 -12.12 -2.48 1.50
C TYR A 315 -13.05 -2.43 0.29
N THR A 316 -13.58 -1.26 -0.10
CA THR A 316 -14.57 -1.14 -1.18
C THR A 316 -13.95 -1.30 -2.57
N PRO A 317 -14.24 -2.38 -3.32
CA PRO A 317 -13.75 -2.54 -4.68
C PRO A 317 -14.82 -2.20 -5.75
N PHE A 318 -16.11 -2.32 -5.43
CA PHE A 318 -17.26 -2.13 -6.32
C PHE A 318 -18.59 -2.12 -5.51
N GLU A 319 -19.67 -1.73 -6.17
CA GLU A 319 -21.04 -1.71 -5.62
C GLU A 319 -21.84 -2.95 -6.06
N MET A 320 -22.77 -3.40 -5.22
CA MET A 320 -23.69 -4.51 -5.49
C MET A 320 -25.14 -4.06 -5.38
N GLY A 321 -25.89 -4.26 -6.46
CA GLY A 321 -27.32 -3.95 -6.55
C GLY A 321 -28.24 -5.04 -6.00
N VAL A 322 -27.73 -6.03 -5.25
CA VAL A 322 -28.53 -7.16 -4.75
C VAL A 322 -29.49 -6.65 -3.66
N PRO A 323 -30.82 -6.82 -3.78
CA PRO A 323 -31.76 -6.35 -2.79
C PRO A 323 -31.84 -7.29 -1.59
N HIS A 324 -32.05 -6.71 -0.41
CA HIS A 324 -32.28 -7.45 0.82
C HIS A 324 -33.64 -8.17 0.77
N VAL A 325 -33.68 -9.46 1.09
CA VAL A 325 -34.85 -10.34 0.90
C VAL A 325 -36.12 -9.82 1.58
N ASN A 326 -36.00 -9.19 2.75
CA ASN A 326 -37.16 -8.72 3.52
C ASN A 326 -37.48 -7.22 3.37
N THR A 327 -36.49 -6.40 2.99
CA THR A 327 -36.65 -4.92 3.03
C THR A 327 -36.57 -4.29 1.64
N GLY A 328 -36.04 -5.02 0.64
CA GLY A 328 -35.80 -4.49 -0.70
C GLY A 328 -34.62 -3.50 -0.78
N GLU A 329 -33.96 -3.21 0.34
CA GLU A 329 -32.82 -2.29 0.37
C GLU A 329 -31.61 -2.92 -0.35
N SER A 330 -30.95 -2.14 -1.20
CA SER A 330 -29.75 -2.58 -1.91
C SER A 330 -28.60 -2.93 -0.95
N TYR A 331 -27.77 -3.91 -1.32
CA TYR A 331 -26.53 -4.23 -0.59
C TYR A 331 -25.59 -3.03 -0.51
N GLY A 332 -25.50 -2.25 -1.59
CA GLY A 332 -24.56 -1.12 -1.71
C GLY A 332 -23.12 -1.60 -1.87
N SER A 333 -22.18 -0.94 -1.20
CA SER A 333 -20.75 -1.24 -1.35
C SER A 333 -20.41 -2.65 -0.88
N TYR A 334 -19.81 -3.46 -1.78
CA TYR A 334 -19.14 -4.68 -1.35
C TYR A 334 -17.83 -4.32 -0.66
N TYR A 335 -17.52 -4.96 0.46
CA TYR A 335 -16.27 -4.71 1.19
C TYR A 335 -15.40 -5.96 1.14
N ALA A 336 -14.47 -6.01 0.19
CA ALA A 336 -13.64 -7.20 0.00
C ALA A 336 -12.62 -7.34 1.14
N PRO A 337 -12.58 -8.50 1.83
CA PRO A 337 -11.56 -8.80 2.82
C PRO A 337 -10.16 -8.81 2.23
N TRP A 338 -9.16 -8.64 3.09
CA TRP A 338 -7.75 -8.77 2.81
C TRP A 338 -7.19 -10.04 3.45
N LEU A 339 -6.56 -10.88 2.63
CA LEU A 339 -5.77 -12.03 3.04
C LEU A 339 -4.27 -11.68 2.94
N VAL A 340 -3.54 -11.95 4.02
CA VAL A 340 -2.08 -11.92 4.08
C VAL A 340 -1.59 -13.35 4.33
N ILE A 341 -1.02 -13.95 3.28
CA ILE A 341 -0.59 -15.35 3.27
C ILE A 341 0.92 -15.44 3.00
N PRO A 342 1.69 -16.23 3.77
CA PRO A 342 3.09 -16.50 3.45
C PRO A 342 3.28 -17.19 2.08
N PRO A 343 4.38 -16.96 1.38
CA PRO A 343 4.70 -17.70 0.15
C PRO A 343 4.89 -19.19 0.46
N ARG A 344 4.51 -20.06 -0.48
CA ARG A 344 4.59 -21.53 -0.33
C ARG A 344 3.80 -22.06 0.87
N SER A 345 2.64 -21.49 1.11
CA SER A 345 1.76 -21.87 2.22
C SER A 345 0.31 -22.01 1.77
N THR A 346 -0.50 -22.56 2.65
CA THR A 346 -1.93 -22.77 2.43
C THR A 346 -2.71 -22.30 3.65
N VAL A 347 -3.87 -21.71 3.43
CA VAL A 347 -4.78 -21.27 4.49
C VAL A 347 -6.18 -21.75 4.20
N LYS A 348 -6.98 -21.88 5.25
CA LYS A 348 -8.39 -22.29 5.17
C LYS A 348 -9.29 -21.11 5.49
N LEU A 349 -10.27 -20.87 4.63
CA LEU A 349 -11.32 -19.87 4.79
C LEU A 349 -12.67 -20.53 4.62
N LEU A 350 -13.73 -19.82 5.02
CA LEU A 350 -15.10 -20.15 4.68
C LEU A 350 -15.56 -19.25 3.54
N LEU A 351 -16.29 -19.83 2.59
CA LEU A 351 -17.11 -19.10 1.64
C LEU A 351 -18.57 -19.20 2.12
N VAL A 352 -19.19 -18.06 2.42
CA VAL A 352 -20.49 -17.98 3.08
C VAL A 352 -21.45 -17.20 2.20
N SER A 353 -22.61 -17.76 1.88
CA SER A 353 -23.70 -17.03 1.23
C SER A 353 -24.37 -16.09 2.23
N ASP A 354 -24.57 -14.82 1.87
CA ASP A 354 -25.31 -13.89 2.71
C ASP A 354 -26.81 -14.19 2.62
N MET A 355 -27.37 -14.80 3.67
CA MET A 355 -28.78 -15.21 3.72
C MET A 355 -29.77 -14.05 3.53
N TYR A 356 -29.34 -12.82 3.80
CA TYR A 356 -30.19 -11.63 3.68
C TYR A 356 -30.19 -11.05 2.27
N TYR A 357 -29.25 -11.48 1.42
CA TYR A 357 -29.05 -11.02 0.06
C TYR A 357 -28.91 -12.22 -0.88
N ASN A 358 -29.76 -13.21 -0.67
CA ASN A 358 -29.89 -14.37 -1.54
C ASN A 358 -31.38 -14.57 -1.81
N ASN A 359 -31.82 -14.31 -3.04
CA ASN A 359 -33.23 -14.40 -3.40
C ASN A 359 -33.68 -15.86 -3.40
N CYS A 360 -34.91 -16.14 -2.95
CA CYS A 360 -35.50 -17.48 -2.93
C CYS A 360 -35.62 -18.13 -4.31
N ASP A 361 -35.55 -17.34 -5.39
CA ASP A 361 -35.64 -17.81 -6.76
C ASP A 361 -34.30 -18.35 -7.30
N THR A 362 -33.17 -18.05 -6.65
CA THR A 362 -31.87 -18.58 -7.07
C THR A 362 -31.77 -20.06 -6.70
N PRO A 363 -31.55 -20.97 -7.68
CA PRO A 363 -31.49 -22.39 -7.38
C PRO A 363 -30.34 -22.74 -6.43
N GLU A 364 -30.57 -23.63 -5.47
CA GLU A 364 -29.51 -24.17 -4.60
C GLU A 364 -28.36 -24.82 -5.40
N THR A 365 -28.64 -25.29 -6.61
CA THR A 365 -27.69 -25.87 -7.56
C THR A 365 -26.86 -24.82 -8.33
N GLU A 366 -27.07 -23.53 -8.07
CA GLU A 366 -26.33 -22.46 -8.71
C GLU A 366 -24.83 -22.60 -8.43
N ILE A 367 -24.03 -22.51 -9.50
CA ILE A 367 -22.60 -22.81 -9.48
C ILE A 367 -21.80 -21.52 -9.27
N LEU A 368 -20.90 -21.56 -8.30
CA LEU A 368 -19.94 -20.53 -7.94
C LEU A 368 -18.54 -20.94 -8.40
N ARG A 369 -17.87 -20.10 -9.16
CA ARG A 369 -16.50 -20.33 -9.64
C ARG A 369 -15.52 -19.34 -9.02
N LEU A 370 -14.52 -19.86 -8.33
CA LEU A 370 -13.47 -19.07 -7.70
C LEU A 370 -12.31 -18.91 -8.68
N LYS A 371 -12.09 -17.69 -9.16
CA LYS A 371 -11.06 -17.36 -10.15
C LYS A 371 -9.97 -16.48 -9.55
N PRO A 372 -8.79 -17.05 -9.24
CA PRO A 372 -7.60 -16.27 -8.93
C PRO A 372 -7.13 -15.49 -10.15
N GLU A 373 -6.75 -14.22 -9.97
CA GLU A 373 -6.14 -13.41 -11.04
C GLU A 373 -4.73 -13.89 -11.43
N ARG A 374 -4.03 -14.56 -10.50
CA ARG A 374 -2.65 -15.02 -10.68
C ARG A 374 -2.53 -16.52 -10.49
N THR A 375 -1.74 -17.13 -11.36
CA THR A 375 -1.43 -18.57 -11.31
C THR A 375 -0.64 -19.01 -10.08
N SER A 376 0.01 -18.07 -9.38
CA SER A 376 0.68 -18.31 -8.09
C SER A 376 -0.31 -18.61 -6.97
N ILE A 377 -1.57 -18.19 -7.11
CA ILE A 377 -2.67 -18.43 -6.18
C ILE A 377 -3.58 -19.51 -6.77
N ARG A 378 -3.98 -20.47 -5.93
CA ARG A 378 -4.96 -21.50 -6.27
C ARG A 378 -5.99 -21.61 -5.16
N VAL A 379 -7.20 -22.02 -5.50
CA VAL A 379 -8.26 -22.27 -4.53
C VAL A 379 -8.79 -23.68 -4.75
N THR A 380 -9.14 -24.37 -3.66
CA THR A 380 -9.70 -25.72 -3.73
C THR A 380 -10.77 -25.90 -2.65
N PRO A 381 -12.00 -26.32 -3.00
CA PRO A 381 -12.50 -26.43 -4.38
C PRO A 381 -12.56 -25.05 -5.08
N ASP A 382 -12.36 -25.04 -6.40
CA ASP A 382 -12.50 -23.86 -7.26
C ASP A 382 -13.90 -23.71 -7.86
N GLU A 383 -14.75 -24.72 -7.68
CA GLU A 383 -16.17 -24.70 -8.01
C GLU A 383 -16.99 -25.23 -6.81
N LEU A 384 -18.02 -24.50 -6.43
CA LEU A 384 -18.94 -24.81 -5.32
C LEU A 384 -20.37 -24.52 -5.74
N THR A 385 -21.35 -25.06 -5.03
CA THR A 385 -22.74 -24.62 -5.17
C THR A 385 -23.09 -23.56 -4.13
N LEU A 386 -24.12 -22.76 -4.41
CA LEU A 386 -24.67 -21.81 -3.45
C LEU A 386 -25.17 -22.52 -2.18
N TYR A 387 -25.68 -23.75 -2.32
CA TYR A 387 -26.06 -24.60 -1.19
C TYR A 387 -24.87 -24.97 -0.29
N ASP A 388 -23.71 -25.31 -0.87
CA ASP A 388 -22.51 -25.62 -0.09
C ASP A 388 -22.08 -24.42 0.79
N CYS A 389 -22.31 -23.20 0.28
CA CYS A 389 -21.97 -21.96 0.98
C CYS A 389 -23.04 -21.52 2.00
N SER A 390 -24.18 -22.21 2.06
CA SER A 390 -25.25 -21.97 3.02
C SER A 390 -24.94 -22.64 4.37
N ASN A 391 -25.77 -22.41 5.41
CA ASN A 391 -25.73 -23.15 6.69
C ASN A 391 -24.37 -23.19 7.42
N GLY A 392 -23.59 -22.11 7.37
CA GLY A 392 -22.29 -22.00 8.05
C GLY A 392 -21.07 -21.96 7.12
N GLY A 393 -21.28 -22.08 5.81
CA GLY A 393 -20.27 -21.84 4.79
C GLY A 393 -19.47 -23.07 4.39
N ALA A 394 -18.94 -23.03 3.17
CA ALA A 394 -18.06 -24.05 2.61
C ALA A 394 -16.60 -23.76 2.98
N GLU A 395 -15.86 -24.77 3.46
CA GLU A 395 -14.42 -24.63 3.66
C GLU A 395 -13.69 -24.65 2.30
N ILE A 396 -12.91 -23.59 2.04
CA ILE A 396 -12.01 -23.49 0.91
C ILE A 396 -10.56 -23.42 1.38
N THR A 397 -9.65 -24.00 0.59
CA THR A 397 -8.21 -23.89 0.80
C THR A 397 -7.62 -22.94 -0.23
N VAL A 398 -7.07 -21.82 0.23
CA VAL A 398 -6.30 -20.89 -0.60
C VAL A 398 -4.82 -21.26 -0.50
N SER A 399 -4.20 -21.57 -1.63
CA SER A 399 -2.81 -22.00 -1.73
C SER A 399 -1.98 -20.94 -2.46
N CYS A 400 -0.86 -20.54 -1.87
CA CYS A 400 0.12 -19.62 -2.46
C CYS A 400 1.37 -20.42 -2.80
N SER A 401 1.56 -20.72 -4.09
CA SER A 401 2.66 -21.58 -4.56
C SER A 401 4.00 -20.86 -4.68
N ASP A 402 4.01 -19.53 -4.85
CA ASP A 402 5.21 -18.71 -4.94
C ASP A 402 4.96 -17.27 -4.48
N TYR A 403 5.97 -16.41 -4.53
CA TYR A 403 5.89 -15.01 -4.13
C TYR A 403 4.88 -14.20 -4.97
N VAL A 404 4.12 -13.36 -4.27
CA VAL A 404 3.18 -12.36 -4.80
C VAL A 404 3.85 -10.99 -4.72
N ILE A 405 4.30 -10.49 -5.87
CA ILE A 405 5.09 -9.25 -5.99
C ILE A 405 4.24 -8.00 -5.76
N SER A 406 3.01 -8.00 -6.26
CA SER A 406 2.04 -6.92 -6.07
C SER A 406 0.69 -7.51 -5.65
N PRO A 407 -0.18 -6.75 -4.97
CA PRO A 407 -1.49 -7.24 -4.60
C PRO A 407 -2.25 -7.86 -5.78
N THR A 408 -3.07 -8.86 -5.49
CA THR A 408 -3.90 -9.59 -6.45
C THR A 408 -5.22 -9.99 -5.80
N SER A 409 -6.12 -10.67 -6.51
CA SER A 409 -7.39 -11.08 -5.94
C SER A 409 -7.87 -12.46 -6.39
N ILE A 410 -8.86 -12.97 -5.67
CA ILE A 410 -9.74 -14.05 -6.09
C ILE A 410 -11.14 -13.47 -6.25
N THR A 411 -11.72 -13.64 -7.42
CA THR A 411 -13.11 -13.28 -7.71
C THR A 411 -13.98 -14.52 -7.62
N VAL A 412 -15.19 -14.40 -7.08
CA VAL A 412 -16.22 -15.44 -7.16
C VAL A 412 -17.23 -15.01 -8.22
N GLU A 413 -17.39 -15.85 -9.24
CA GLU A 413 -18.34 -15.64 -10.33
C GLU A 413 -19.49 -16.62 -10.25
N SER A 414 -20.71 -16.14 -10.51
CA SER A 414 -21.90 -16.95 -10.73
C SER A 414 -21.87 -17.71 -12.06
N SER A 415 -22.86 -18.57 -12.29
CA SER A 415 -22.96 -19.36 -13.52
C SER A 415 -23.14 -18.49 -14.78
N ASN A 416 -23.76 -17.32 -14.63
CA ASN A 416 -23.96 -16.33 -15.69
C ASN A 416 -22.76 -15.37 -15.87
N GLY A 417 -21.77 -15.38 -14.97
CA GLY A 417 -20.54 -14.56 -15.03
C GLY A 417 -20.54 -13.29 -14.18
N ALA A 418 -21.56 -13.05 -13.35
CA ALA A 418 -21.60 -11.91 -12.43
C ALA A 418 -20.61 -12.10 -11.28
N VAL A 419 -19.98 -11.02 -10.84
CA VAL A 419 -19.13 -11.02 -9.65
C VAL A 419 -19.99 -10.97 -8.39
N VAL A 420 -19.99 -12.06 -7.65
CA VAL A 420 -20.82 -12.24 -6.43
C VAL A 420 -20.01 -12.20 -5.15
N GLY A 421 -18.67 -12.18 -5.25
CA GLY A 421 -17.76 -11.99 -4.13
C GLY A 421 -16.32 -11.75 -4.55
N LYS A 422 -15.49 -11.22 -3.64
CA LYS A 422 -14.08 -10.92 -3.92
C LYS A 422 -13.21 -10.99 -2.66
N LEU A 423 -12.00 -11.53 -2.79
CA LEU A 423 -10.97 -11.57 -1.77
C LEU A 423 -9.71 -10.88 -2.28
N ASN A 424 -9.24 -9.84 -1.60
CA ASN A 424 -7.95 -9.21 -1.87
C ASN A 424 -6.82 -10.03 -1.24
N ILE A 425 -5.69 -10.15 -1.92
CA ILE A 425 -4.48 -10.81 -1.43
C ILE A 425 -3.34 -9.80 -1.42
N ALA A 426 -2.76 -9.58 -0.25
CA ALA A 426 -1.63 -8.67 -0.09
C ALA A 426 -0.35 -9.23 -0.74
N ALA A 427 0.54 -8.32 -1.16
CA ALA A 427 1.88 -8.70 -1.61
C ALA A 427 2.66 -9.37 -0.46
N ASN A 428 3.43 -10.40 -0.79
CA ASN A 428 4.21 -11.18 0.17
C ASN A 428 5.65 -11.46 -0.29
N ALA A 429 6.08 -10.88 -1.42
CA ALA A 429 7.43 -11.08 -1.97
C ALA A 429 8.56 -10.74 -1.00
N GLU A 430 8.28 -9.88 -0.03
CA GLU A 430 9.26 -9.42 0.95
C GLU A 430 9.28 -10.24 2.23
N TYR A 431 8.52 -11.34 2.30
CA TYR A 431 8.44 -12.23 3.47
C TYR A 431 9.82 -12.59 4.06
N ASN A 432 10.83 -12.84 3.21
CA ASN A 432 12.18 -13.20 3.68
C ASN A 432 12.91 -12.05 4.39
N TYR A 433 12.51 -10.80 4.17
CA TYR A 433 13.07 -9.60 4.81
C TYR A 433 12.38 -9.25 6.13
N TYR A 434 11.45 -10.08 6.62
CA TYR A 434 10.70 -9.79 7.85
C TYR A 434 11.08 -10.72 9.00
N LYS A 435 12.34 -11.13 9.08
CA LYS A 435 12.86 -11.96 10.19
C LYS A 435 13.55 -11.11 11.26
N ILE A 436 12.99 -10.96 12.44
CA ILE A 436 13.58 -10.14 13.50
C ILE A 436 14.22 -11.03 14.58
N LYS A 437 15.48 -10.77 14.87
CA LYS A 437 16.20 -11.40 15.98
C LYS A 437 16.03 -10.58 17.26
N ILE A 438 15.58 -11.22 18.32
CA ILE A 438 15.24 -10.56 19.60
C ILE A 438 16.03 -11.22 20.73
N PRO A 439 17.01 -10.51 21.34
CA PRO A 439 17.61 -10.96 22.60
C PRO A 439 16.57 -11.03 23.72
N VAL A 440 16.53 -12.16 24.42
CA VAL A 440 15.65 -12.37 25.57
C VAL A 440 16.45 -12.26 26.86
N VAL A 441 16.02 -11.36 27.74
CA VAL A 441 16.75 -11.03 28.98
C VAL A 441 15.86 -11.26 30.20
N TYR A 442 16.35 -12.03 31.16
CA TYR A 442 15.72 -12.22 32.47
C TYR A 442 16.26 -11.15 33.41
N ALA A 443 15.39 -10.20 33.77
CA ALA A 443 15.71 -9.11 34.69
C ALA A 443 15.04 -9.38 36.04
N TYR A 444 15.82 -9.69 37.08
CA TYR A 444 15.31 -10.19 38.35
C TYR A 444 16.10 -9.69 39.56
N MET A 445 15.54 -9.90 40.74
CA MET A 445 16.18 -9.57 42.01
C MET A 445 16.95 -10.77 42.56
N GLU A 446 18.23 -10.59 42.86
CA GLU A 446 19.09 -11.68 43.34
C GLU A 446 18.89 -12.01 44.82
N ASP A 447 18.52 -11.00 45.62
CA ASP A 447 18.40 -11.07 47.07
C ASP A 447 16.94 -11.22 47.56
N GLU A 448 15.99 -11.41 46.66
CA GLU A 448 14.56 -11.48 46.96
C GLU A 448 13.92 -12.66 46.20
N PRO A 449 13.73 -13.83 46.84
CA PRO A 449 13.26 -15.05 46.18
C PRO A 449 11.93 -14.88 45.42
N ASP A 450 11.01 -14.08 45.96
CA ASP A 450 9.72 -13.78 45.33
C ASP A 450 9.82 -12.99 44.02
N PHE A 451 11.00 -12.46 43.73
CA PHE A 451 11.35 -11.69 42.53
C PHE A 451 12.60 -12.26 41.85
N GLY A 452 12.95 -13.52 42.15
CA GLY A 452 14.10 -14.19 41.57
C GLY A 452 13.85 -14.77 40.18
N GLU A 453 14.91 -15.26 39.56
CA GLU A 453 14.89 -15.89 38.22
C GLU A 453 13.85 -17.01 38.11
N GLY A 454 13.79 -17.89 39.11
CA GLY A 454 12.88 -19.05 39.11
C GLY A 454 11.39 -18.69 39.05
N VAL A 455 11.03 -17.46 39.42
CA VAL A 455 9.65 -16.96 39.26
C VAL A 455 9.33 -16.73 37.78
N ILE A 456 10.29 -16.25 37.00
CA ILE A 456 10.11 -16.08 35.55
C ILE A 456 9.86 -17.44 34.92
N ASP A 457 10.74 -18.41 35.18
CA ASP A 457 10.64 -19.78 34.66
C ASP A 457 9.31 -20.44 35.06
N ALA A 458 8.88 -20.26 36.31
CA ALA A 458 7.60 -20.80 36.78
C ALA A 458 6.40 -20.19 36.05
N GLU A 459 6.39 -18.88 35.82
CA GLU A 459 5.28 -18.20 35.14
C GLU A 459 5.22 -18.53 33.65
N ILE A 460 6.35 -18.46 32.93
CA ILE A 460 6.36 -18.84 31.51
C ILE A 460 6.21 -20.36 31.32
N GLY A 461 6.61 -21.16 32.31
CA GLY A 461 6.42 -22.61 32.31
C GLY A 461 4.93 -23.01 32.19
N LYS A 462 4.02 -22.18 32.72
CA LYS A 462 2.56 -22.38 32.60
C LYS A 462 2.06 -22.35 31.16
N ILE A 463 2.80 -21.71 30.26
CA ILE A 463 2.46 -21.59 28.83
C ILE A 463 3.40 -22.40 27.93
N GLY A 464 4.32 -23.19 28.47
CA GLY A 464 5.29 -23.98 27.68
C GLY A 464 6.65 -23.32 27.47
N GLY A 465 6.97 -22.26 28.23
CA GLY A 465 8.26 -21.60 28.23
C GLY A 465 8.48 -20.66 27.05
N LEU A 466 9.74 -20.24 26.84
CA LEU A 466 10.11 -19.30 25.78
C LEU A 466 9.77 -19.80 24.38
N ARG A 467 9.90 -21.11 24.13
CA ARG A 467 9.57 -21.71 22.84
C ARG A 467 8.10 -21.51 22.49
N ALA A 468 7.20 -21.66 23.47
CA ALA A 468 5.78 -21.44 23.22
C ALA A 468 5.44 -19.98 22.91
N ILE A 469 6.19 -19.03 23.49
CA ILE A 469 6.06 -17.60 23.17
C ILE A 469 6.53 -17.35 21.73
N GLU A 470 7.71 -17.85 21.36
CA GLU A 470 8.24 -17.73 19.99
C GLU A 470 7.31 -18.38 18.95
N ASP A 471 6.83 -19.60 19.23
CA ASP A 471 5.88 -20.33 18.38
C ASP A 471 4.56 -19.55 18.23
N TYR A 472 4.06 -18.93 19.30
CA TYR A 472 2.86 -18.09 19.25
C TYR A 472 3.07 -16.83 18.41
N LEU A 473 4.22 -16.17 18.56
CA LEU A 473 4.58 -14.98 17.76
C LEU A 473 4.65 -15.34 16.27
N ASN A 474 5.23 -16.49 15.94
CA ASN A 474 5.48 -16.94 14.57
C ASN A 474 4.32 -17.65 13.88
N ASN A 475 3.31 -18.09 14.62
CA ASN A 475 2.21 -18.89 14.06
C ASN A 475 0.81 -18.39 14.42
N ARG A 476 0.64 -17.41 15.32
CA ARG A 476 -0.68 -16.95 15.80
C ARG A 476 -0.79 -15.44 16.05
N SER A 477 0.20 -14.65 15.64
CA SER A 477 0.17 -13.18 15.79
C SER A 477 1.01 -12.46 14.73
N LEU A 478 2.33 -12.32 14.89
CA LEU A 478 3.18 -11.49 14.01
C LEU A 478 3.29 -12.05 12.57
N ASN A 479 3.06 -13.35 12.39
CA ASN A 479 2.91 -13.98 11.08
C ASN A 479 1.77 -13.39 10.24
N GLN A 480 0.75 -12.80 10.87
CA GLN A 480 -0.31 -12.07 10.16
C GLN A 480 0.27 -10.89 9.38
N ALA A 481 1.37 -10.29 9.87
CA ALA A 481 2.11 -9.25 9.19
C ALA A 481 3.29 -9.77 8.35
N LEU A 482 3.38 -11.10 8.14
CA LEU A 482 4.51 -11.78 7.49
C LEU A 482 5.83 -11.70 8.29
N ILE A 483 5.77 -11.27 9.56
CA ILE A 483 6.95 -11.13 10.42
C ILE A 483 7.20 -12.45 11.16
N GLN A 484 8.48 -12.80 11.26
CA GLN A 484 8.97 -13.95 12.02
C GLN A 484 10.01 -13.49 13.02
N VAL A 485 9.97 -14.03 14.23
CA VAL A 485 10.86 -13.76 15.35
C VAL A 485 11.82 -14.93 15.53
N GLU A 486 13.07 -14.62 15.83
CA GLU A 486 14.09 -15.57 16.27
C GLU A 486 14.66 -15.09 17.61
N PHE A 487 14.36 -15.80 18.70
CA PHE A 487 14.92 -15.48 20.01
C PHE A 487 16.43 -15.73 20.05
N GLN A 488 17.17 -14.75 20.57
CA GLN A 488 18.62 -14.83 20.74
C GLN A 488 18.96 -15.09 22.21
N TYR A 489 19.90 -16.01 22.38
CA TYR A 489 20.35 -16.51 23.67
C TYR A 489 21.83 -16.22 23.88
N ASP A 490 22.31 -16.45 25.09
CA ASP A 490 23.73 -16.44 25.39
C ASP A 490 24.45 -17.65 24.75
N LYS A 491 25.78 -17.69 24.93
CA LYS A 491 26.65 -18.74 24.39
C LYS A 491 26.30 -20.16 24.84
N ASP A 492 25.58 -20.30 25.96
CA ASP A 492 25.18 -21.58 26.55
C ASP A 492 23.74 -21.96 26.14
N GLY A 493 23.14 -21.19 25.22
CA GLY A 493 21.77 -21.39 24.75
C GLY A 493 20.70 -20.98 25.77
N LYS A 494 21.06 -20.13 26.75
CA LYS A 494 20.15 -19.67 27.81
C LYS A 494 19.77 -18.20 27.63
N PRO A 495 18.64 -17.76 28.22
CA PRO A 495 18.29 -16.34 28.26
C PRO A 495 19.41 -15.53 28.92
N PHE A 496 19.66 -14.32 28.41
CA PHE A 496 20.61 -13.42 29.04
C PHE A 496 20.12 -13.08 30.46
N LYS A 497 21.03 -13.02 31.42
CA LYS A 497 20.68 -12.72 32.81
C LYS A 497 21.08 -11.31 33.21
N LEU A 498 20.19 -10.62 33.91
CA LEU A 498 20.43 -9.34 34.55
C LEU A 498 19.90 -9.38 35.99
N GLY A 499 20.78 -9.72 36.92
CA GLY A 499 20.50 -9.62 38.34
C GLY A 499 20.77 -8.21 38.89
N PHE A 500 19.95 -7.78 39.84
CA PHE A 500 20.19 -6.62 40.68
C PHE A 500 19.65 -6.87 42.09
N THR A 501 20.14 -6.14 43.08
CA THR A 501 19.70 -6.28 44.48
C THR A 501 18.60 -5.27 44.85
N ARG A 502 17.82 -5.55 45.89
CA ARG A 502 16.86 -4.61 46.50
C ARG A 502 17.54 -3.30 46.87
N LYS A 503 18.78 -3.37 47.35
CA LYS A 503 19.58 -2.21 47.70
C LYS A 503 19.88 -1.33 46.49
N GLU A 504 20.25 -1.91 45.36
CA GLU A 504 20.54 -1.17 44.13
C GLU A 504 19.27 -0.50 43.57
N LEU A 505 18.13 -1.20 43.59
CA LEU A 505 16.84 -0.60 43.22
C LEU A 505 16.44 0.56 44.13
N ASN A 506 16.62 0.42 45.45
CA ASN A 506 16.35 1.50 46.40
C ASN A 506 17.26 2.71 46.16
N LEU A 507 18.55 2.50 45.83
CA LEU A 507 19.46 3.59 45.48
C LEU A 507 19.01 4.30 44.21
N ALA A 508 18.67 3.55 43.16
CA ALA A 508 18.15 4.14 41.92
C ALA A 508 16.82 4.88 42.15
N ASN A 509 15.95 4.35 43.00
CA ASN A 509 14.70 5.00 43.40
C ASN A 509 14.93 6.31 44.18
N ASP A 510 16.07 6.47 44.84
CA ASP A 510 16.50 7.73 45.47
C ASP A 510 17.26 8.65 44.47
N GLY A 511 17.31 8.30 43.18
CA GLY A 511 18.07 9.04 42.17
C GLY A 511 19.59 8.86 42.25
N LYS A 512 20.08 7.83 42.95
CA LYS A 512 21.51 7.58 43.19
C LYS A 512 22.03 6.45 42.31
N ASN A 513 23.28 6.58 41.87
CA ASN A 513 23.95 5.53 41.10
C ASN A 513 24.27 4.33 42.02
N PRO A 514 23.84 3.10 41.69
CA PRO A 514 24.07 1.91 42.50
C PRO A 514 25.55 1.60 42.75
N LYS A 515 26.45 1.95 41.81
CA LYS A 515 27.90 1.74 41.93
C LYS A 515 28.55 2.75 42.85
N THR A 516 28.25 4.05 42.68
CA THR A 516 28.93 5.13 43.43
C THR A 516 28.20 5.54 44.72
N ARG A 517 26.93 5.15 44.86
CA ARG A 517 26.01 5.51 45.96
C ARG A 517 25.74 7.01 46.10
N LYS A 518 26.14 7.80 45.12
CA LYS A 518 25.92 9.25 45.08
C LYS A 518 24.83 9.58 44.08
N GLY A 519 24.19 10.74 44.29
CA GLY A 519 23.32 11.33 43.27
C GLY A 519 24.13 11.52 41.99
N ASP A 520 23.59 11.04 40.89
CA ASP A 520 24.20 11.08 39.56
C ASP A 520 23.11 11.40 38.56
N TYR A 521 23.43 12.26 37.60
CA TYR A 521 22.53 12.67 36.53
C TYR A 521 21.92 11.48 35.79
N ASN A 522 22.68 10.39 35.60
CA ASN A 522 22.19 9.19 34.93
C ASN A 522 21.10 8.44 35.69
N TYR A 523 21.11 8.50 37.02
CA TYR A 523 20.17 7.78 37.87
C TYR A 523 19.07 8.66 38.46
N GLY A 524 19.22 9.99 38.44
CA GLY A 524 18.19 10.92 38.90
C GLY A 524 16.84 10.74 38.21
N LYS A 525 16.81 10.25 36.96
CA LYS A 525 15.56 9.96 36.22
C LYS A 525 14.75 8.78 36.78
N PHE A 526 15.37 7.94 37.61
CA PHE A 526 14.72 6.80 38.26
C PHE A 526 14.19 7.14 39.65
N GLU A 527 14.32 8.40 40.08
CA GLU A 527 13.78 8.85 41.35
C GLU A 527 12.27 8.60 41.41
N GLY A 528 11.82 7.96 42.49
CA GLY A 528 10.43 7.58 42.70
C GLY A 528 9.91 6.56 41.69
N MET A 529 10.76 5.67 41.15
CA MET A 529 10.32 4.56 40.29
C MET A 529 9.63 3.41 41.04
N PHE A 530 9.81 3.30 42.36
CA PHE A 530 9.33 2.19 43.18
C PHE A 530 8.44 2.70 44.31
N ASN A 531 7.17 2.31 44.26
CA ASN A 531 6.21 2.55 45.31
C ASN A 531 6.34 1.45 46.37
N LYS A 532 7.00 1.78 47.48
CA LYS A 532 7.27 0.85 48.58
C LYS A 532 6.00 0.37 49.28
N THR A 533 4.91 1.13 49.23
CA THR A 533 3.63 0.77 49.87
C THR A 533 2.89 -0.29 49.06
N THR A 534 2.84 -0.12 47.74
CA THR A 534 2.15 -1.06 46.84
C THR A 534 3.06 -2.21 46.38
N ASN A 535 4.38 -2.07 46.60
CA ASN A 535 5.43 -2.93 46.06
C ASN A 535 5.34 -3.05 44.53
N LYS A 536 5.04 -1.93 43.86
CA LYS A 536 4.93 -1.82 42.41
C LYS A 536 5.83 -0.72 41.88
N PHE A 537 6.17 -0.83 40.61
CA PHE A 537 7.03 0.11 39.90
C PHE A 537 6.24 0.94 38.89
N ASP A 538 6.71 2.16 38.66
CA ASP A 538 6.37 2.94 37.48
C ASP A 538 6.91 2.21 36.24
N SER A 539 6.03 1.86 35.29
CA SER A 539 6.34 1.00 34.15
C SER A 539 7.43 1.57 33.25
N ASP A 540 7.39 2.88 32.99
CA ASP A 540 8.32 3.54 32.08
C ASP A 540 9.71 3.67 32.69
N LYS A 541 9.77 4.06 33.97
CA LYS A 541 11.02 4.21 34.71
C LYS A 541 11.70 2.87 34.93
N ILE A 542 10.97 1.80 35.31
CA ILE A 542 11.59 0.49 35.54
C ILE A 542 12.08 -0.14 34.25
N THR A 543 11.32 -0.01 33.15
CA THR A 543 11.75 -0.46 31.81
C THR A 543 13.03 0.26 31.39
N SER A 544 13.07 1.58 31.56
CA SER A 544 14.26 2.39 31.30
C SER A 544 15.44 2.02 32.19
N PHE A 545 15.20 1.66 33.45
CA PHE A 545 16.22 1.21 34.39
C PHE A 545 16.82 -0.13 33.95
N ILE A 546 15.98 -1.14 33.70
CA ILE A 546 16.40 -2.46 33.25
C ILE A 546 17.25 -2.36 31.98
N HIS A 547 16.78 -1.60 30.99
CA HIS A 547 17.52 -1.40 29.75
C HIS A 547 18.87 -0.69 29.97
N CYS A 548 18.90 0.35 30.81
CA CYS A 548 20.12 1.06 31.17
C CYS A 548 21.14 0.13 31.83
N ARG A 549 20.70 -0.67 32.82
CA ARG A 549 21.54 -1.64 33.52
C ARG A 549 22.05 -2.74 32.58
N PHE A 550 21.21 -3.23 31.68
CA PHE A 550 21.61 -4.22 30.70
C PHE A 550 22.73 -3.69 29.78
N GLY A 551 22.59 -2.46 29.29
CA GLY A 551 23.61 -1.81 28.46
C GLY A 551 24.95 -1.60 29.17
N GLU A 552 24.95 -1.41 30.49
CA GLU A 552 26.19 -1.35 31.27
C GLU A 552 26.90 -2.70 31.40
N VAL A 553 26.14 -3.81 31.40
CA VAL A 553 26.68 -5.17 31.58
C VAL A 553 27.01 -5.84 30.24
N LYS A 554 26.22 -5.54 29.21
CA LYS A 554 26.29 -6.10 27.86
C LYS A 554 26.23 -5.00 26.79
N PRO A 555 27.22 -4.11 26.73
CA PRO A 555 27.22 -3.00 25.78
C PRO A 555 27.18 -3.47 24.32
N ASP A 556 27.76 -4.63 24.01
CA ASP A 556 27.80 -5.19 22.65
C ASP A 556 26.41 -5.65 22.14
N LEU A 557 25.46 -5.89 23.04
CA LEU A 557 24.09 -6.32 22.73
C LEU A 557 23.07 -5.19 22.78
N VAL A 558 23.50 -3.98 23.14
CA VAL A 558 22.63 -2.80 23.23
C VAL A 558 23.10 -1.76 22.24
N ASN A 559 22.63 -1.88 21.01
CA ASN A 559 22.71 -0.83 20.01
C ASN A 559 21.43 -0.01 20.03
N LEU A 560 21.52 1.20 20.61
CA LEU A 560 20.44 2.19 20.69
C LEU A 560 19.82 2.58 19.33
N LYS A 561 20.37 2.12 18.20
CA LYS A 561 19.88 2.43 16.86
C LYS A 561 19.19 1.27 16.15
N LYS A 562 19.28 0.02 16.62
CA LYS A 562 18.86 -1.15 15.82
C LYS A 562 18.23 -2.32 16.57
N ASP A 563 18.29 -2.38 17.90
CA ASP A 563 17.97 -3.62 18.60
C ASP A 563 16.57 -3.61 19.23
N ILE A 564 15.82 -4.67 18.96
CA ILE A 564 14.59 -5.02 19.67
C ILE A 564 14.96 -5.99 20.79
N ILE A 565 14.82 -5.60 22.06
CA ILE A 565 15.16 -6.45 23.21
C ILE A 565 13.90 -6.73 24.04
N LEU A 566 13.68 -8.01 24.34
CA LEU A 566 12.58 -8.47 25.18
C LEU A 566 13.08 -8.79 26.59
N TYR A 567 12.59 -8.05 27.58
CA TYR A 567 12.87 -8.22 28.99
C TYR A 567 11.71 -8.95 29.67
N LEU A 568 12.00 -10.05 30.35
CA LEU A 568 11.05 -10.73 31.23
C LEU A 568 11.43 -10.46 32.67
N THR A 569 10.47 -10.04 33.49
CA THR A 569 10.75 -9.67 34.86
C THR A 569 9.65 -10.13 35.83
N PRO A 570 10.00 -10.63 37.02
CA PRO A 570 9.04 -10.95 38.06
C PRO A 570 8.65 -9.71 38.87
N LEU A 571 9.17 -8.52 38.52
CA LEU A 571 8.72 -7.26 39.07
C LEU A 571 7.28 -6.94 38.62
N ARG A 572 6.60 -6.13 39.43
CA ARG A 572 5.21 -5.72 39.23
C ARG A 572 5.14 -4.25 38.85
N ALA A 573 4.31 -3.89 37.87
CA ALA A 573 4.10 -2.50 37.50
C ALA A 573 2.71 -1.98 37.89
N GLU A 574 2.60 -0.67 38.11
CA GLU A 574 1.30 -0.02 38.33
C GLU A 574 0.51 0.04 37.02
N GLY A 575 -0.66 -0.60 36.99
CA GLY A 575 -1.59 -0.53 35.85
C GLY A 575 -1.13 -1.21 34.54
N ALA A 576 0.06 -1.81 34.50
CA ALA A 576 0.67 -2.32 33.29
C ALA A 576 1.06 -3.80 33.41
N GLY A 577 0.74 -4.58 32.39
CA GLY A 577 1.16 -5.98 32.26
C GLY A 577 2.44 -6.16 31.42
N GLY A 578 2.69 -5.21 30.53
CA GLY A 578 3.94 -5.00 29.82
C GLY A 578 4.13 -3.51 29.58
N ALA A 579 5.29 -3.13 29.06
CA ALA A 579 5.55 -1.77 28.63
C ALA A 579 6.56 -1.75 27.49
N SER A 580 6.20 -1.04 26.43
CA SER A 580 7.01 -0.88 25.23
C SER A 580 6.81 0.52 24.68
N PRO A 581 7.88 1.31 24.50
CA PRO A 581 7.75 2.65 23.95
C PRO A 581 7.48 2.56 22.44
N MET A 582 6.40 3.20 22.01
CA MET A 582 6.15 3.45 20.59
C MET A 582 7.06 4.57 20.04
N ALA A 583 7.57 5.45 20.90
CA ALA A 583 8.43 6.59 20.54
C ALA A 583 9.59 6.81 21.56
N PRO A 584 10.80 7.21 21.11
CA PRO A 584 11.19 7.41 19.71
C PRO A 584 11.31 6.07 18.98
N LEU A 585 11.11 6.07 17.66
CA LEU A 585 11.05 4.85 16.83
C LEU A 585 12.31 3.98 16.87
N TYR A 586 13.39 4.41 17.51
CA TYR A 586 14.60 3.61 17.70
C TYR A 586 14.86 3.11 19.12
N SER A 587 14.01 3.47 20.08
CA SER A 587 14.05 2.87 21.42
C SER A 587 13.14 1.66 21.40
N LYS A 588 13.67 0.45 21.15
CA LYS A 588 12.84 -0.77 20.99
C LYS A 588 13.07 -1.77 22.12
N ASN A 589 12.92 -1.33 23.36
CA ASN A 589 12.89 -2.22 24.52
C ASN A 589 11.44 -2.57 24.86
N SER A 590 11.18 -3.85 25.09
CA SER A 590 9.88 -4.33 25.51
C SER A 590 10.05 -5.07 26.83
N VAL A 591 9.21 -4.80 27.82
CA VAL A 591 9.21 -5.53 29.10
C VAL A 591 7.86 -6.21 29.27
N VAL A 592 7.88 -7.44 29.81
CA VAL A 592 6.67 -8.13 30.30
C VAL A 592 6.84 -8.36 31.80
N PHE A 593 5.87 -7.85 32.56
CA PHE A 593 5.84 -7.91 34.02
C PHE A 593 5.18 -9.20 34.53
N ARG A 594 5.41 -9.49 35.81
CA ARG A 594 4.99 -10.74 36.45
C ARG A 594 3.56 -11.15 36.16
N GLU A 595 2.63 -10.20 36.25
CA GLU A 595 1.19 -10.44 36.10
C GLU A 595 0.81 -10.96 34.70
N ARG A 596 1.65 -10.73 33.68
CA ARG A 596 1.39 -11.13 32.29
C ARG A 596 2.45 -12.04 31.67
N LEU A 597 3.43 -12.53 32.42
CA LEU A 597 4.42 -13.48 31.90
C LEU A 597 3.78 -14.73 31.30
N SER A 598 2.66 -15.20 31.86
CA SER A 598 1.89 -16.35 31.35
C SER A 598 0.82 -15.98 30.31
N HIS A 599 0.85 -14.79 29.72
CA HIS A 599 -0.16 -14.31 28.76
C HIS A 599 0.46 -14.07 27.38
N LEU A 600 0.27 -15.03 26.46
CA LEU A 600 0.84 -14.99 25.10
C LEU A 600 0.50 -13.71 24.33
N SER A 601 -0.74 -13.23 24.41
CA SER A 601 -1.17 -12.02 23.70
C SER A 601 -0.47 -10.75 24.17
N THR A 602 0.03 -10.69 25.41
CA THR A 602 0.82 -9.55 25.88
C THR A 602 2.10 -9.40 25.07
N TYR A 603 2.77 -10.50 24.73
CA TYR A 603 3.98 -10.43 23.90
C TYR A 603 3.69 -9.87 22.50
N ALA A 604 2.57 -10.25 21.89
CA ALA A 604 2.15 -9.71 20.59
C ALA A 604 1.78 -8.22 20.67
N HIS A 605 1.07 -7.81 21.73
CA HIS A 605 0.69 -6.40 21.97
C HIS A 605 1.94 -5.52 22.14
N GLU A 606 2.84 -5.92 23.02
CA GLU A 606 4.06 -5.18 23.35
C GLU A 606 5.00 -5.09 22.14
N LEU A 607 5.17 -6.18 21.39
CA LEU A 607 5.94 -6.16 20.15
C LEU A 607 5.22 -5.40 19.02
N GLY A 608 3.88 -5.29 19.05
CA GLY A 608 3.10 -4.43 18.17
C GLY A 608 3.46 -2.95 18.35
N HIS A 609 3.53 -2.46 19.59
CA HIS A 609 4.03 -1.10 19.91
C HIS A 609 5.46 -0.89 19.44
N VAL A 610 6.33 -1.87 19.67
CA VAL A 610 7.71 -1.86 19.14
C VAL A 610 7.71 -1.75 17.61
N LEU A 611 6.76 -2.36 16.92
CA LEU A 611 6.60 -2.29 15.47
C LEU A 611 5.77 -1.08 15.00
N GLY A 612 5.60 -0.08 15.86
CA GLY A 612 5.02 1.23 15.55
C GLY A 612 3.50 1.24 15.48
N VAL A 613 2.83 0.20 15.97
CA VAL A 613 1.37 0.14 15.96
C VAL A 613 0.82 0.79 17.24
N PRO A 614 -0.06 1.80 17.14
CA PRO A 614 -0.73 2.39 18.29
C PRO A 614 -1.96 1.59 18.72
N HIS A 615 -2.54 1.98 19.85
CA HIS A 615 -3.83 1.46 20.28
C HIS A 615 -4.94 1.77 19.26
N THR A 616 -5.90 0.87 19.13
CA THR A 616 -7.07 1.09 18.26
C THR A 616 -8.06 2.10 18.83
N PHE A 617 -7.94 2.47 20.10
CA PHE A 617 -8.78 3.49 20.75
C PHE A 617 -8.07 4.85 20.83
N LEU A 618 -8.82 5.88 21.19
CA LEU A 618 -8.32 7.26 21.25
C LEU A 618 -7.15 7.41 22.23
N GLU A 619 -6.08 8.05 21.77
CA GLU A 619 -4.91 8.41 22.57
C GLU A 619 -4.66 9.92 22.54
N ASP A 620 -4.13 10.48 23.63
CA ASP A 620 -3.81 11.90 23.73
C ASP A 620 -2.43 12.22 23.13
N TYR A 621 -2.31 12.11 21.80
CA TYR A 621 -1.07 12.46 21.11
C TYR A 621 -0.65 13.89 21.33
N GLN A 622 -1.59 14.84 21.44
CA GLN A 622 -1.25 16.22 21.68
C GLN A 622 -0.64 16.41 23.07
N GLY A 623 -1.16 15.73 24.09
CA GLY A 623 -0.56 15.66 25.41
C GLY A 623 0.84 15.06 25.40
N MET A 624 1.05 13.97 24.65
CA MET A 624 2.37 13.33 24.49
C MET A 624 3.38 14.26 23.80
N ILE A 625 2.97 14.93 22.71
CA ILE A 625 3.77 15.95 21.99
C ILE A 625 4.10 17.12 22.91
N ASN A 626 3.11 17.65 23.64
CA ASN A 626 3.31 18.74 24.60
C ASN A 626 4.28 18.35 25.73
N ASN A 627 4.23 17.08 26.18
CA ASN A 627 5.17 16.55 27.16
C ASN A 627 6.60 16.47 26.60
N ALA A 628 6.75 15.98 25.36
CA ALA A 628 8.03 15.98 24.67
C ALA A 628 8.60 17.40 24.54
N ASP A 629 7.79 18.38 24.12
CA ASP A 629 8.18 19.79 24.03
C ASP A 629 8.61 20.39 25.38
N LYS A 630 7.89 20.08 26.46
CA LYS A 630 8.30 20.49 27.82
C LYS A 630 9.68 19.93 28.18
N ASN A 631 9.96 18.68 27.83
CA ASN A 631 11.25 18.05 28.11
C ASN A 631 12.38 18.58 27.20
N ILE A 632 12.09 18.90 25.94
CA ILE A 632 13.01 19.60 25.02
C ILE A 632 13.45 20.92 25.66
N LYS A 633 12.50 21.77 26.08
CA LYS A 633 12.80 23.07 26.73
C LYS A 633 13.64 22.92 28.00
N LYS A 634 13.39 21.88 28.80
CA LYS A 634 14.22 21.57 29.98
C LYS A 634 15.65 21.19 29.58
N CYS A 635 15.83 20.41 28.52
CA CYS A 635 17.15 20.03 28.01
C CYS A 635 17.90 21.23 27.43
N GLU A 636 17.24 22.09 26.67
CA GLU A 636 17.82 23.34 26.13
C GLU A 636 18.28 24.27 27.26
N LEU A 637 17.47 24.42 28.31
CA LEU A 637 17.85 25.21 29.49
C LEU A 637 19.06 24.59 30.22
N ALA A 638 19.11 23.26 30.34
CA ALA A 638 20.24 22.57 30.93
C ALA A 638 21.52 22.77 30.10
N LEU A 639 21.44 22.66 28.78
CA LEU A 639 22.56 22.94 27.87
C LEU A 639 23.04 24.38 27.96
N LYS A 640 22.12 25.35 28.08
CA LYS A 640 22.46 26.76 28.30
C LYS A 640 23.23 26.97 29.61
N LYS A 641 22.84 26.29 30.69
CA LYS A 641 23.57 26.32 31.97
C LYS A 641 24.96 25.67 31.88
N LEU A 642 25.12 24.71 30.96
CA LEU A 642 26.37 24.00 30.70
C LEU A 642 27.22 24.63 29.60
N ASP A 643 26.84 25.77 29.01
CA ASP A 643 27.48 26.33 27.80
C ASP A 643 28.99 26.54 27.97
N ILE A 644 29.43 27.11 29.09
CA ILE A 644 30.86 27.30 29.38
C ILE A 644 31.59 25.95 29.42
N ILE A 645 31.01 24.94 30.07
CA ILE A 645 31.57 23.59 30.13
C ILE A 645 31.58 22.96 28.74
N ALA A 646 30.51 23.10 27.97
CA ALA A 646 30.39 22.54 26.63
C ALA A 646 31.40 23.14 25.63
N ARG A 647 31.83 24.39 25.83
CA ARG A 647 32.88 25.05 25.03
C ARG A 647 34.29 24.58 25.40
N ILE A 648 34.53 24.33 26.69
CA ILE A 648 35.85 23.91 27.21
C ILE A 648 36.05 22.39 27.01
N ASP A 649 35.03 21.61 27.33
CA ASP A 649 35.01 20.15 27.26
C ASP A 649 33.65 19.67 26.71
N PRO A 650 33.49 19.61 25.37
CA PRO A 650 32.27 19.09 24.76
C PRO A 650 32.05 17.59 25.01
N SER A 651 33.07 16.86 25.49
CA SER A 651 33.00 15.45 25.84
C SER A 651 32.55 15.21 27.28
N ASN A 652 32.37 16.27 28.06
CA ASN A 652 31.88 16.19 29.42
C ASN A 652 30.55 15.40 29.45
N GLU A 653 30.48 14.39 30.32
CA GLU A 653 29.34 13.46 30.39
C GLU A 653 27.99 14.19 30.51
N ARG A 654 27.94 15.28 31.29
CA ARG A 654 26.72 16.08 31.48
C ARG A 654 26.28 16.78 30.19
N VAL A 655 27.22 17.21 29.36
CA VAL A 655 26.96 17.86 28.07
C VAL A 655 26.52 16.82 27.04
N VAL A 656 27.23 15.69 26.97
CA VAL A 656 26.91 14.57 26.08
C VAL A 656 25.50 14.05 26.37
N ASP A 657 25.16 13.84 27.64
CA ASP A 657 23.84 13.34 28.03
C ASP A 657 22.73 14.35 27.79
N ALA A 658 22.95 15.64 28.11
CA ALA A 658 21.95 16.67 27.84
C ALA A 658 21.64 16.78 26.33
N ARG A 659 22.66 16.66 25.47
CA ARG A 659 22.48 16.56 24.01
C ARG A 659 21.76 15.28 23.60
N ARG A 660 22.08 14.14 24.22
CA ARG A 660 21.42 12.85 23.98
C ARG A 660 19.94 12.91 24.34
N TYR A 661 19.56 13.50 25.48
CA TYR A 661 18.17 13.65 25.88
C TYR A 661 17.42 14.66 25.03
N LEU A 662 18.05 15.77 24.66
CA LEU A 662 17.46 16.71 23.71
C LEU A 662 17.09 15.97 22.41
N ARG A 663 18.04 15.24 21.83
CA ARG A 663 17.80 14.40 20.65
C ARG A 663 16.69 13.38 20.89
N LYS A 664 16.73 12.62 21.98
CA LYS A 664 15.68 11.65 22.34
C LYS A 664 14.29 12.30 22.29
N TRP A 665 14.11 13.43 22.98
CA TRP A 665 12.80 14.07 23.06
C TRP A 665 12.37 14.75 21.77
N THR A 666 13.31 15.31 20.99
CA THR A 666 13.05 15.78 19.62
C THR A 666 12.54 14.63 18.76
N ASP A 667 13.25 13.49 18.77
CA ASP A 667 12.86 12.31 17.99
C ASP A 667 11.54 11.70 18.49
N THR A 668 11.26 11.75 19.81
CA THR A 668 9.98 11.34 20.39
C THR A 668 8.84 12.22 19.87
N LYS A 669 9.05 13.54 19.83
CA LYS A 669 8.06 14.48 19.29
C LYS A 669 7.76 14.18 17.82
N GLU A 670 8.81 14.12 17.00
CA GLU A 670 8.68 13.83 15.56
C GLU A 670 8.00 12.47 15.32
N ALA A 671 8.29 11.46 16.16
CA ALA A 671 7.64 10.17 16.07
C ALA A 671 6.13 10.26 16.36
N PHE A 672 5.70 10.94 17.43
CA PHE A 672 4.28 11.10 17.72
C PHE A 672 3.55 11.95 16.67
N GLU A 673 4.21 12.94 16.09
CA GLU A 673 3.67 13.71 14.96
C GLU A 673 3.42 12.80 13.75
N LYS A 674 4.35 11.90 13.42
CA LYS A 674 4.20 10.90 12.35
C LYS A 674 3.16 9.84 12.66
N ILE A 675 3.11 9.33 13.89
CA ILE A 675 2.12 8.33 14.33
C ILE A 675 0.71 8.87 14.11
N ARG A 676 0.47 10.12 14.51
CA ARG A 676 -0.81 10.81 14.32
C ARG A 676 -1.24 10.89 12.85
N GLU A 677 -0.32 10.87 11.88
CA GLU A 677 -0.66 10.93 10.45
C GLU A 677 -1.28 9.62 9.93
N TYR A 678 -0.85 8.46 10.46
CA TYR A 678 -1.34 7.15 10.02
C TYR A 678 -2.35 6.51 10.99
N ASP A 679 -2.43 6.97 12.22
CA ASP A 679 -3.37 6.49 13.22
C ASP A 679 -4.77 7.15 13.10
N LYS A 680 -5.41 6.87 11.97
CA LYS A 680 -6.65 7.54 11.55
C LYS A 680 -7.93 6.91 12.07
N TYR A 681 -7.87 5.63 12.45
CA TYR A 681 -9.05 4.80 12.68
C TYR A 681 -9.17 4.46 14.15
N LYS A 682 -10.25 4.93 14.79
CA LYS A 682 -10.45 4.76 16.24
C LYS A 682 -11.70 3.98 16.55
N PHE A 683 -11.58 3.17 17.60
CA PHE A 683 -12.62 2.26 18.07
C PHE A 683 -12.86 2.48 19.55
N ARG A 684 -14.08 2.12 19.99
CA ARG A 684 -14.42 2.06 21.42
C ARG A 684 -13.49 1.08 22.13
N LEU A 685 -12.93 1.50 23.25
CA LEU A 685 -12.04 0.66 24.06
C LEU A 685 -12.69 -0.69 24.41
N GLY A 686 -11.96 -1.78 24.17
CA GLY A 686 -12.35 -3.16 24.46
C GLY A 686 -13.39 -3.75 23.50
N SER A 687 -13.69 -3.08 22.39
CA SER A 687 -14.75 -3.49 21.44
C SER A 687 -14.26 -4.35 20.28
N THR A 688 -12.95 -4.49 20.10
CA THR A 688 -12.36 -5.18 18.95
C THR A 688 -11.59 -6.43 19.35
N ASP A 689 -11.41 -7.38 18.43
CA ASP A 689 -10.51 -8.53 18.61
C ASP A 689 -9.04 -8.19 18.26
N ASN A 690 -8.71 -6.91 18.16
CA ASN A 690 -7.39 -6.45 17.76
C ASN A 690 -6.36 -6.62 18.89
N PHE A 691 -5.13 -6.98 18.55
CA PHE A 691 -4.03 -7.06 19.53
C PHE A 691 -3.72 -5.74 20.23
N MET A 692 -4.04 -4.60 19.61
CA MET A 692 -3.83 -3.26 20.16
C MET A 692 -5.07 -2.70 20.87
N ASP A 693 -5.99 -3.56 21.28
CA ASP A 693 -7.14 -3.22 22.11
C ASP A 693 -7.05 -3.93 23.48
N TYR A 694 -7.79 -3.47 24.48
CA TYR A 694 -7.83 -4.06 25.81
C TYR A 694 -8.94 -5.11 25.98
N ASN A 695 -9.28 -5.80 24.88
CA ASN A 695 -10.14 -6.96 24.92
C ASN A 695 -9.41 -8.15 25.58
N ASN A 696 -10.18 -9.05 26.20
CA ASN A 696 -9.67 -10.26 26.85
C ASN A 696 -9.29 -11.38 25.86
N ARG A 697 -9.67 -11.28 24.57
CA ARG A 697 -9.41 -12.31 23.56
C ARG A 697 -8.95 -11.73 22.22
N PRO A 698 -7.84 -10.97 22.18
CA PRO A 698 -7.30 -10.46 20.93
C PRO A 698 -6.78 -11.59 20.06
N LYS A 699 -6.95 -11.44 18.74
CA LYS A 699 -6.61 -12.44 17.72
C LYS A 699 -6.09 -11.86 16.42
N SER A 700 -6.35 -10.58 16.13
CA SER A 700 -6.08 -10.02 14.80
C SER A 700 -5.18 -8.77 14.86
N PHE A 701 -4.38 -8.59 13.81
CA PHE A 701 -3.96 -7.27 13.38
C PHE A 701 -4.75 -6.88 12.15
N TYR A 702 -5.01 -5.59 12.03
CA TYR A 702 -5.70 -5.05 10.87
C TYR A 702 -4.73 -4.73 9.73
N ILE A 703 -5.21 -4.68 8.48
CA ILE A 703 -4.37 -4.57 7.29
C ILE A 703 -3.55 -3.28 7.26
N TRP A 704 -4.08 -2.17 7.78
CA TRP A 704 -3.31 -0.92 7.91
C TRP A 704 -2.22 -1.02 8.98
N GLN A 705 -2.49 -1.71 10.10
CA GLN A 705 -1.48 -1.97 11.13
C GLN A 705 -0.40 -2.92 10.60
N ILE A 706 -0.78 -3.98 9.88
CA ILE A 706 0.14 -4.90 9.20
C ILE A 706 1.10 -4.12 8.29
N ARG A 707 0.59 -3.17 7.49
CA ARG A 707 1.41 -2.31 6.63
C ARG A 707 2.38 -1.43 7.45
N VAL A 708 1.96 -0.89 8.60
CA VAL A 708 2.84 -0.16 9.52
C VAL A 708 3.94 -1.07 10.05
N MET A 709 3.61 -2.27 10.55
CA MET A 709 4.58 -3.22 11.08
C MET A 709 5.63 -3.63 10.04
N GLN A 710 5.19 -3.90 8.81
CA GLN A 710 6.08 -4.23 7.69
C GLN A 710 7.02 -3.06 7.36
N ARG A 711 6.47 -1.84 7.28
CA ARG A 711 7.26 -0.62 7.04
C ARG A 711 8.30 -0.39 8.12
N GLU A 712 7.91 -0.43 9.38
CA GLU A 712 8.79 -0.22 10.53
C GLU A 712 9.89 -1.29 10.58
N THR A 713 9.55 -2.55 10.31
CA THR A 713 10.53 -3.64 10.22
C THR A 713 11.60 -3.33 9.17
N LYS A 714 11.22 -2.82 7.99
CA LYS A 714 12.19 -2.44 6.95
C LYS A 714 13.05 -1.24 7.36
N LEU A 715 12.39 -0.15 7.72
CA LEU A 715 13.05 1.13 7.98
C LEU A 715 13.98 1.04 9.18
N TYR A 716 13.59 0.27 10.20
CA TYR A 716 14.33 0.22 11.45
C TYR A 716 15.27 -0.98 11.53
N TYR A 717 14.76 -2.19 11.27
CA TYR A 717 15.54 -3.41 11.47
C TYR A 717 16.49 -3.69 10.30
N TYR A 718 16.03 -3.46 9.07
CA TYR A 718 16.76 -3.85 7.85
C TYR A 718 17.44 -2.72 7.09
N ALA A 719 17.21 -1.45 7.45
CA ALA A 719 17.91 -0.33 6.83
C ALA A 719 19.42 -0.39 7.10
N LYS A 720 20.18 -0.88 6.12
CA LYS A 720 21.62 -0.63 5.96
C LYS A 720 21.79 0.55 5.01
N LYS A 721 22.43 1.61 5.48
CA LYS A 721 23.07 2.71 4.71
C LYS A 721 22.38 3.06 3.38
N ASN A 722 21.29 3.81 3.42
CA ASN A 722 21.05 4.83 2.39
C ASN A 722 21.13 6.19 3.11
N LYS A 723 22.37 6.69 3.24
CA LYS A 723 22.55 8.15 3.28
C LYS A 723 22.11 8.63 1.91
N ILE A 724 20.99 9.35 1.85
CA ILE A 724 20.79 10.37 0.82
C ILE A 724 21.63 11.57 1.25
#